data_AF-A0A2V7MP61-F1
#
_entry.id   AF-A0A2V7MP61-F1
#
_cell.length_a   1.000
_cell.length_b   1.000
_cell.length_c   1.000
_cell.angle_alpha   90.00
_cell.angle_beta   90.00
_cell.angle_gamma   90.00
#
_symmetry.space_group_name_H-M   'P 1'
#
loop_
_entity.id
_entity.type
_entity.pdbx_description
1 polymer ?
#
loop_
_entity_poly.entity_id
_entity_poly.type
_entity_poly.pdbx_seq_one_letter_code
_entity_poly.pdbx_strand_id
1 'polypeptide(L)'
;MRFALVGATVLCALTSTLAAQGWIDPVRPVPPNVMGRIERLRSAVQVSVTGRIARVTVEEWFRNNGPVMDEGMYHFPLPGEAVFSSYSLWQGDQELRGEAMDATQARSIYEAIVRQKRDPALIELAGQGLIRARVFPINPGETRKITLKYTQILDRAGDAWRFRYLGDRNRQTAPRSFRLQVDSASRFGDPYSPTHQVQVIRRDNQLEVTLGDNAPPSASSGDFELLLPLARGMIGMSLVPHHPVGEDGYFMLLLAPGPAADAAALRRDVVAVIDVSGSMSGDKIEQAKSALIQLLGSLREADRFRLVAFSGGVRRYAQDWTAATADGRRDATTWIRSLQAEGGTNISGALAEAFTASPAEQSLGVVVFLTDGQASTGETDPERIAERAEQGRGRFRVFSFGIGDDVNTYLLDRLTERARGTTEYIRPGENIERAVGALAAKIASPVLTDVALTAGSGVELYDLQPGSLPDLFAGDEMVVFGRYRGAGSGEQSVTVRGRRNGRQEEFTTMLADRDNDQARYIEQLWASRKAGALSREIRLRGQTRETMDALKQLALRYGILTEYTSYLVQEPTIALRSQAEGRLMQAPAPAPAEQAGSNSISRAARERSMADAVQLEAVVVTAAGEKSQLDAVLRARSGINPTQRIGGRLFIMRDSTWTDLSHGDSLRVVAVMPYSDAYFALLQALPDLVEAAALEPAVLVAGRHASIKIGTGGKTTWKPGELERLVRDFRG
;
A
#
# COMPACT_ATOMS: atom_id res chain seq x y z
N MET A 1 -27.73 -17.84 -51.10
CA MET A 1 -28.34 -16.55 -50.70
C MET A 1 -27.74 -16.11 -49.37
N ARG A 2 -27.16 -14.91 -49.37
CA ARG A 2 -26.68 -14.06 -48.27
C ARG A 2 -26.67 -14.63 -46.84
N PHE A 3 -25.50 -14.71 -46.23
CA PHE A 3 -25.33 -14.41 -44.81
C PHE A 3 -24.12 -13.49 -44.59
N ALA A 4 -24.37 -12.43 -43.82
CA ALA A 4 -23.52 -11.27 -43.64
C ALA A 4 -22.50 -11.49 -42.52
N LEU A 5 -21.31 -10.91 -42.73
CA LEU A 5 -20.27 -10.66 -41.75
C LEU A 5 -20.78 -9.65 -40.71
N VAL A 6 -20.68 -9.99 -39.41
CA VAL A 6 -20.54 -8.99 -38.34
C VAL A 6 -19.41 -9.48 -37.45
N GLY A 7 -18.27 -8.78 -37.54
CA GLY A 7 -17.12 -9.00 -36.68
C GLY A 7 -17.35 -8.35 -35.32
N ALA A 8 -17.17 -9.12 -34.25
CA ALA A 8 -17.03 -8.59 -32.89
C ALA A 8 -15.54 -8.45 -32.59
N THR A 9 -15.07 -7.21 -32.57
CA THR A 9 -13.72 -6.83 -32.12
C THR A 9 -13.66 -6.98 -30.61
N VAL A 10 -12.95 -7.99 -30.10
CA VAL A 10 -12.64 -8.10 -28.67
C VAL A 10 -11.55 -7.08 -28.35
N LEU A 11 -11.94 -6.00 -27.68
CA LEU A 11 -11.02 -5.02 -27.12
C LEU A 11 -10.44 -5.60 -25.82
N CYS A 12 -9.27 -6.24 -25.90
CA CYS A 12 -8.53 -6.63 -24.70
C CYS A 12 -8.06 -5.36 -23.97
N ALA A 13 -8.68 -5.08 -22.83
CA ALA A 13 -8.15 -4.13 -21.85
C ALA A 13 -6.85 -4.70 -21.27
N LEU A 14 -5.71 -4.20 -21.73
CA LEU A 14 -4.42 -4.42 -21.11
C LEU A 14 -4.40 -3.65 -19.78
N THR A 15 -4.50 -4.36 -18.67
CA THR A 15 -4.23 -3.79 -17.34
C THR A 15 -2.73 -3.55 -17.22
N SER A 16 -2.31 -2.30 -17.37
CA SER A 16 -0.92 -1.89 -17.16
C SER A 16 -0.60 -1.93 -15.66
N THR A 17 0.22 -2.90 -15.26
CA THR A 17 0.84 -2.93 -13.93
C THR A 17 2.18 -2.20 -13.99
N LEU A 18 2.38 -1.19 -13.13
CA LEU A 18 3.53 -0.28 -13.13
C LEU A 18 4.81 -0.94 -12.56
N ALA A 19 6.00 -0.54 -13.06
CA ALA A 19 7.33 -1.10 -12.71
C ALA A 19 8.36 0.00 -12.32
N ALA A 20 9.09 -0.07 -11.18
CA ALA A 20 9.90 1.05 -10.63
C ALA A 20 11.39 1.14 -10.91
N GLN A 21 11.74 1.03 -12.18
CA GLN A 21 12.97 1.64 -12.65
C GLN A 21 12.71 2.52 -13.82
N GLY A 22 13.51 3.58 -13.93
CA GLY A 22 13.47 4.47 -15.07
C GLY A 22 13.50 3.68 -16.35
N TRP A 23 12.46 3.82 -17.16
CA TRP A 23 12.50 3.38 -18.53
C TRP A 23 12.14 4.55 -19.43
N ILE A 24 12.76 4.60 -20.60
CA ILE A 24 12.58 5.66 -21.58
C ILE A 24 11.77 5.11 -22.76
N ASP A 25 10.52 5.58 -22.92
CA ASP A 25 9.68 5.22 -24.08
C ASP A 25 9.84 6.25 -25.21
N PRO A 26 10.04 5.83 -26.47
CA PRO A 26 10.10 6.75 -27.60
C PRO A 26 8.75 7.42 -27.87
N VAL A 27 8.74 8.70 -28.24
CA VAL A 27 7.52 9.54 -28.31
C VAL A 27 6.81 9.49 -29.70
N ARG A 28 7.32 8.74 -30.70
CA ARG A 28 6.72 8.68 -32.06
C ARG A 28 6.54 7.27 -32.62
N PRO A 29 5.46 6.98 -33.40
CA PRO A 29 5.34 5.74 -34.16
C PRO A 29 6.25 5.79 -35.39
N VAL A 30 7.49 5.34 -35.25
CA VAL A 30 8.46 5.22 -36.35
C VAL A 30 8.52 3.73 -36.78
N PRO A 31 8.71 3.40 -38.07
CA PRO A 31 8.61 2.03 -38.57
C PRO A 31 9.49 1.02 -37.81
N PRO A 32 9.01 -0.23 -37.61
CA PRO A 32 9.63 -1.23 -36.74
C PRO A 32 11.05 -1.67 -37.12
N ASN A 33 11.52 -1.37 -38.34
CA ASN A 33 12.84 -1.77 -38.84
C ASN A 33 13.99 -0.78 -38.50
N VAL A 34 13.75 0.25 -37.69
CA VAL A 34 14.78 1.18 -37.19
C VAL A 34 15.00 1.02 -35.67
N MET A 35 14.55 -0.09 -35.06
CA MET A 35 14.46 -0.21 -33.61
C MET A 35 15.80 -0.48 -32.89
N GLY A 36 15.89 0.16 -31.72
CA GLY A 36 16.95 0.14 -30.72
C GLY A 36 17.85 1.38 -30.85
N ARG A 37 18.07 2.18 -29.80
CA ARG A 37 18.89 1.71 -28.68
C ARG A 37 19.07 2.80 -27.60
N ILE A 38 18.03 3.39 -27.02
CA ILE A 38 18.24 4.03 -25.72
C ILE A 38 18.30 2.90 -24.68
N GLU A 39 19.51 2.55 -24.29
CA GLU A 39 19.78 1.46 -23.36
C GLU A 39 20.28 2.00 -22.04
N ARG A 40 19.77 1.45 -20.93
CA ARG A 40 20.31 1.74 -19.61
C ARG A 40 21.66 1.05 -19.47
N LEU A 41 22.71 1.83 -19.23
CA LEU A 41 24.07 1.35 -19.01
C LEU A 41 24.28 0.83 -17.60
N ARG A 42 23.74 1.54 -16.58
CA ARG A 42 23.82 1.14 -15.17
C ARG A 42 22.78 1.87 -14.33
N SER A 43 22.50 1.33 -13.15
CA SER A 43 21.70 1.96 -12.10
C SER A 43 22.43 1.86 -10.76
N ALA A 44 22.46 2.95 -10.00
CA ALA A 44 23.06 3.02 -8.67
C ALA A 44 22.05 3.58 -7.69
N VAL A 45 21.79 2.82 -6.62
CA VAL A 45 20.83 3.18 -5.58
C VAL A 45 21.56 3.33 -4.26
N GLN A 46 21.49 4.53 -3.67
CA GLN A 46 21.97 4.78 -2.32
C GLN A 46 20.79 5.11 -1.40
N VAL A 47 20.77 4.50 -0.22
CA VAL A 47 19.73 4.68 0.78
C VAL A 47 20.37 5.05 2.11
N SER A 48 19.89 6.11 2.76
CA SER A 48 20.25 6.46 4.14
C SER A 48 18.99 6.40 5.00
N VAL A 49 19.05 5.60 6.07
CA VAL A 49 17.94 5.35 6.98
C VAL A 49 18.24 5.98 8.34
N THR A 50 17.39 6.93 8.76
CA THR A 50 17.43 7.56 10.08
C THR A 50 16.04 7.44 10.72
N GLY A 51 15.93 6.67 11.80
CA GLY A 51 14.62 6.21 12.27
C GLY A 51 13.90 5.45 11.14
N ARG A 52 12.58 5.65 10.98
CA ARG A 52 11.80 5.03 9.88
C ARG A 52 11.97 5.71 8.53
N ILE A 53 12.79 6.74 8.42
CA ILE A 53 12.88 7.54 7.20
C ILE A 53 14.04 7.05 6.36
N ALA A 54 13.74 6.53 5.18
CA ALA A 54 14.72 6.13 4.17
C ALA A 54 14.78 7.19 3.07
N ARG A 55 15.91 7.89 2.99
CA ARG A 55 16.24 8.82 1.90
C ARG A 55 16.90 8.03 0.79
N VAL A 56 16.29 8.00 -0.39
CA VAL A 56 16.74 7.23 -1.55
C VAL A 56 17.26 8.16 -2.62
N THR A 57 18.45 7.87 -3.12
CA THR A 57 19.03 8.46 -4.33
C THR A 57 19.18 7.36 -5.37
N VAL A 58 18.59 7.59 -6.55
CA VAL A 58 18.67 6.70 -7.72
C VAL A 58 19.42 7.45 -8.81
N GLU A 59 20.50 6.88 -9.30
CA GLU A 59 21.25 7.39 -10.43
C GLU A 59 21.21 6.38 -11.57
N GLU A 60 20.79 6.82 -12.75
CA GLU A 60 20.67 5.96 -13.93
C GLU A 60 21.34 6.61 -15.14
N TRP A 61 22.03 5.78 -15.92
CA TRP A 61 22.73 6.22 -17.12
C TRP A 61 22.09 5.57 -18.33
N PHE A 62 21.68 6.38 -19.29
CA PHE A 62 21.08 5.93 -20.54
C PHE A 62 21.95 6.36 -21.70
N ARG A 63 22.16 5.48 -22.68
CA ARG A 63 22.93 5.79 -23.89
C ARG A 63 22.10 5.52 -25.12
N ASN A 64 22.09 6.46 -26.05
CA ASN A 64 21.55 6.22 -27.39
C ASN A 64 22.60 5.52 -28.25
N ASN A 65 22.48 4.22 -28.48
CA ASN A 65 23.36 3.49 -29.41
C ASN A 65 22.85 3.53 -30.87
N GLY A 66 21.73 4.19 -31.13
CA GLY A 66 21.13 4.32 -32.46
C GLY A 66 21.88 5.33 -33.35
N PRO A 67 21.67 5.28 -34.68
CA PRO A 67 22.35 6.16 -35.62
C PRO A 67 21.73 7.56 -35.71
N VAL A 68 20.58 7.80 -35.08
CA VAL A 68 19.82 9.06 -35.13
C VAL A 68 19.59 9.63 -33.73
N MET A 69 19.45 10.96 -33.65
CA MET A 69 19.03 11.64 -32.43
C MET A 69 17.64 11.15 -32.02
N ASP A 70 17.48 10.80 -30.75
CA ASP A 70 16.25 10.20 -30.23
C ASP A 70 15.69 11.01 -29.05
N GLU A 71 14.40 10.81 -28.78
CA GLU A 71 13.66 11.39 -27.67
C GLU A 71 13.01 10.30 -26.86
N GLY A 72 12.93 10.44 -25.55
CA GLY A 72 12.06 9.52 -24.83
C GLY A 72 11.56 9.98 -23.48
N MET A 73 10.61 9.20 -22.99
CA MET A 73 9.84 9.48 -21.79
C MET A 73 10.35 8.59 -20.67
N TYR A 74 11.12 9.18 -19.75
CA TYR A 74 11.54 8.55 -18.51
C TYR A 74 10.33 8.35 -17.58
N HIS A 75 10.08 7.11 -17.19
CA HIS A 75 9.02 6.75 -16.25
C HIS A 75 9.63 6.12 -14.99
N PHE A 76 9.25 6.60 -13.81
CA PHE A 76 9.72 6.04 -12.54
C PHE A 76 8.58 6.00 -11.51
N PRO A 77 8.07 4.82 -11.15
CA PRO A 77 7.11 4.71 -10.06
C PRO A 77 7.75 4.83 -8.69
N LEU A 78 7.10 5.59 -7.83
CA LEU A 78 7.47 5.75 -6.43
C LEU A 78 6.85 4.60 -5.62
N PRO A 79 7.60 3.95 -4.70
CA PRO A 79 7.05 2.91 -3.85
C PRO A 79 6.12 3.50 -2.79
N GLY A 80 4.91 2.97 -2.67
CA GLY A 80 3.99 3.29 -1.57
C GLY A 80 3.75 4.79 -1.37
N GLU A 81 4.04 5.27 -0.16
CA GLU A 81 3.89 6.68 0.26
C GLU A 81 5.15 7.53 0.05
N ALA A 82 6.03 7.12 -0.88
CA ALA A 82 7.25 7.87 -1.15
C ALA A 82 6.97 9.30 -1.63
N VAL A 83 7.72 10.24 -1.05
CA VAL A 83 7.68 11.67 -1.34
C VAL A 83 8.83 12.00 -2.30
N PHE A 84 8.49 12.50 -3.48
CA PHE A 84 9.47 13.04 -4.43
C PHE A 84 10.26 14.19 -3.78
N SER A 85 11.59 14.15 -3.91
CA SER A 85 12.46 15.20 -3.37
C SER A 85 13.07 16.08 -4.46
N SER A 86 13.73 15.48 -5.45
CA SER A 86 14.38 16.23 -6.53
C SER A 86 14.67 15.36 -7.74
N TYR A 87 14.84 16.00 -8.88
CA TYR A 87 15.34 15.38 -10.10
C TYR A 87 16.38 16.29 -10.75
N SER A 88 17.45 15.70 -11.27
CA SER A 88 18.41 16.38 -12.13
C SER A 88 18.79 15.55 -13.34
N LEU A 89 19.02 16.26 -14.44
CA LEU A 89 19.54 15.73 -15.69
C LEU A 89 20.97 16.23 -15.85
N TRP A 90 21.90 15.33 -16.14
CA TRP A 90 23.28 15.70 -16.39
C TRP A 90 23.56 15.75 -17.89
N GLN A 91 24.23 16.82 -18.31
CA GLN A 91 24.74 16.99 -19.66
C GLN A 91 26.26 17.14 -19.59
N GLY A 92 26.98 16.07 -19.90
CA GLY A 92 28.42 15.99 -19.55
C GLY A 92 28.60 16.12 -18.03
N ASP A 93 29.38 17.11 -17.60
CA ASP A 93 29.67 17.39 -16.19
C ASP A 93 28.73 18.43 -15.56
N GLN A 94 27.78 18.98 -16.34
CA GLN A 94 26.85 19.99 -15.85
C GLN A 94 25.56 19.35 -15.31
N GLU A 95 25.26 19.58 -14.03
CA GLU A 95 23.97 19.23 -13.42
C GLU A 95 22.91 20.28 -13.79
N LEU A 96 21.86 19.86 -14.49
CA LEU A 96 20.64 20.63 -14.69
C LEU A 96 19.64 20.21 -13.62
N ARG A 97 19.50 21.02 -12.57
CA ARG A 97 18.54 20.78 -11.49
C ARG A 97 17.19 21.39 -11.85
N GLY A 98 16.10 20.67 -11.55
CA GLY A 98 14.77 21.22 -11.72
C GLY A 98 14.31 22.11 -10.57
N GLU A 99 13.29 22.90 -10.86
CA GLU A 99 12.59 23.75 -9.90
C GLU A 99 11.09 23.47 -9.94
N ALA A 100 10.44 23.51 -8.78
CA ALA A 100 9.00 23.35 -8.72
C ALA A 100 8.30 24.63 -9.18
N MET A 101 7.32 24.49 -10.05
CA MET A 101 6.58 25.60 -10.66
C MET A 101 5.08 25.25 -10.75
N ASP A 102 4.24 26.26 -10.99
CA ASP A 102 2.82 26.03 -11.29
C ASP A 102 2.71 25.17 -12.54
N ALA A 103 1.87 24.13 -12.52
CA ALA A 103 1.79 23.15 -13.60
C ALA A 103 1.45 23.78 -14.97
N THR A 104 0.61 24.82 -14.97
CA THR A 104 0.22 25.52 -16.21
C THR A 104 1.38 26.35 -16.74
N GLN A 105 2.06 27.07 -15.85
CA GLN A 105 3.24 27.87 -16.19
C GLN A 105 4.40 26.98 -16.68
N ALA A 106 4.65 25.86 -16.01
CA ALA A 106 5.68 24.90 -16.38
C ALA A 106 5.44 24.35 -17.79
N ARG A 107 4.19 24.02 -18.12
CA ARG A 107 3.78 23.57 -19.45
C ARG A 107 3.96 24.64 -20.52
N SER A 108 3.59 25.90 -20.24
CA SER A 108 3.78 26.99 -21.22
C SER A 108 5.25 27.30 -21.49
N ILE A 109 6.08 27.33 -20.44
CA ILE A 109 7.53 27.54 -20.57
C ILE A 109 8.15 26.39 -21.35
N TYR A 110 7.76 25.15 -21.02
CA TYR A 110 8.18 23.95 -21.73
C TYR A 110 7.84 24.03 -23.23
N GLU A 111 6.60 24.32 -23.60
CA GLU A 111 6.17 24.41 -25.00
C GLU A 111 6.95 25.50 -25.77
N ALA A 112 7.28 26.62 -25.12
CA ALA A 112 8.08 27.69 -25.70
C ALA A 112 9.54 27.27 -25.97
N ILE A 113 10.18 26.56 -25.03
CA ILE A 113 11.57 26.09 -25.17
C ILE A 113 11.68 24.98 -26.23
N VAL A 114 10.72 24.04 -26.29
CA VAL A 114 10.71 22.94 -27.27
C VAL A 114 10.59 23.47 -28.70
N ARG A 115 9.80 24.54 -28.93
CA ARG A 115 9.74 25.21 -30.24
C ARG A 115 11.10 25.73 -30.71
N GLN A 116 12.03 25.98 -29.79
CA GLN A 116 13.39 26.44 -30.07
C GLN A 116 14.40 25.29 -30.19
N LYS A 117 13.95 24.02 -30.18
CA LYS A 117 14.79 22.80 -30.23
C LYS A 117 15.84 22.72 -29.09
N ARG A 118 15.52 23.24 -27.90
CA ARG A 118 16.36 23.13 -26.69
C ARG A 118 15.80 22.10 -25.70
N ASP A 119 16.57 21.74 -24.66
CA ASP A 119 16.30 20.63 -23.72
C ASP A 119 15.73 21.11 -22.37
N PRO A 120 14.40 21.22 -22.22
CA PRO A 120 13.77 21.26 -20.91
C PRO A 120 13.23 19.86 -20.56
N ALA A 121 13.55 19.35 -19.37
CA ALA A 121 12.84 18.21 -18.82
C ALA A 121 11.66 18.72 -17.98
N LEU A 122 10.43 18.50 -18.46
CA LEU A 122 9.22 18.70 -17.66
C LEU A 122 8.89 17.39 -16.95
N ILE A 123 8.77 17.47 -15.63
CA ILE A 123 8.43 16.33 -14.77
C ILE A 123 7.03 16.54 -14.25
N GLU A 124 6.21 15.54 -14.51
CA GLU A 124 4.83 15.49 -14.10
C GLU A 124 4.56 14.19 -13.35
N LEU A 125 3.50 14.25 -12.56
CA LEU A 125 2.99 13.14 -11.82
C LEU A 125 1.86 12.49 -12.63
N ALA A 126 2.02 11.23 -12.99
CA ALA A 126 1.20 10.56 -14.00
C ALA A 126 0.21 9.55 -13.44
N GLY A 127 -0.36 9.85 -12.27
CA GLY A 127 -1.23 8.92 -11.54
C GLY A 127 -0.48 7.72 -10.94
N GLN A 128 -1.08 7.06 -9.94
CA GLN A 128 -0.56 5.80 -9.33
C GLN A 128 0.91 5.85 -8.84
N GLY A 129 1.38 7.01 -8.36
CA GLY A 129 2.77 7.15 -7.89
C GLY A 129 3.82 7.19 -9.01
N LEU A 130 3.41 7.27 -10.28
CA LEU A 130 4.32 7.32 -11.41
C LEU A 130 4.84 8.73 -11.68
N ILE A 131 6.16 8.90 -11.71
CA ILE A 131 6.83 10.08 -12.24
C ILE A 131 7.04 9.90 -13.73
N ARG A 132 6.75 10.94 -14.51
CA ARG A 132 7.08 11.02 -15.94
C ARG A 132 7.95 12.24 -16.19
N ALA A 133 9.07 12.05 -16.86
CA ALA A 133 9.96 13.11 -17.30
C ALA A 133 10.32 12.89 -18.76
N ARG A 134 10.16 13.90 -19.62
CA ARG A 134 10.67 13.80 -20.98
C ARG A 134 12.18 14.11 -20.99
N VAL A 135 12.96 13.25 -21.65
CA VAL A 135 14.40 13.40 -21.86
C VAL A 135 14.64 13.61 -23.35
N PHE A 136 15.02 14.83 -23.73
CA PHE A 136 15.20 15.21 -25.13
C PHE A 136 16.18 16.37 -25.29
N PRO A 137 17.15 16.32 -26.23
CA PRO A 137 17.50 15.22 -27.12
C PRO A 137 18.57 14.30 -26.53
N ILE A 138 18.63 13.04 -26.99
CA ILE A 138 19.77 12.15 -26.77
C ILE A 138 20.45 11.88 -28.12
N ASN A 139 21.61 12.49 -28.37
CA ASN A 139 22.34 12.35 -29.63
C ASN A 139 22.93 10.94 -29.80
N PRO A 140 23.23 10.52 -31.05
CA PRO A 140 23.92 9.25 -31.30
C PRO A 140 25.21 9.11 -30.47
N GLY A 141 25.32 8.02 -29.73
CA GLY A 141 26.45 7.72 -28.85
C GLY A 141 26.47 8.47 -27.51
N GLU A 142 25.61 9.47 -27.31
CA GLU A 142 25.53 10.29 -26.10
C GLU A 142 25.00 9.47 -24.91
N THR A 143 25.58 9.72 -23.73
CA THR A 143 25.11 9.19 -22.46
C THR A 143 24.50 10.30 -21.61
N ARG A 144 23.29 10.10 -21.12
CA ARG A 144 22.60 10.99 -20.17
C ARG A 144 22.53 10.32 -18.80
N LYS A 145 22.93 11.05 -17.77
CA LYS A 145 22.75 10.63 -16.37
C LYS A 145 21.51 11.33 -15.80
N ILE A 146 20.65 10.55 -15.17
CA ILE A 146 19.49 11.01 -14.43
C ILE A 146 19.75 10.74 -12.95
N THR A 147 19.52 11.74 -12.10
CA THR A 147 19.55 11.58 -10.65
C THR A 147 18.16 11.90 -10.10
N LEU A 148 17.52 10.93 -9.48
CA LEU A 148 16.24 11.05 -8.80
C LEU A 148 16.43 10.85 -7.30
N LYS A 149 15.85 11.73 -6.49
CA LYS A 149 15.82 11.60 -5.03
C LYS A 149 14.40 11.58 -4.53
N TYR A 150 14.12 10.69 -3.59
CA TYR A 150 12.83 10.62 -2.91
C TYR A 150 13.02 10.10 -1.48
N THR A 151 12.03 10.32 -0.63
CA THR A 151 12.02 9.83 0.75
C THR A 151 10.87 8.84 0.92
N GLN A 152 11.10 7.71 1.58
CA GLN A 152 10.05 6.76 1.95
C GLN A 152 10.04 6.57 3.47
N ILE A 153 8.85 6.38 4.03
CA ILE A 153 8.69 5.91 5.41
C ILE A 153 8.65 4.39 5.38
N LEU A 154 9.53 3.73 6.11
CA LEU A 154 9.62 2.27 6.16
C LEU A 154 8.36 1.67 6.81
N ASP A 155 7.78 0.68 6.14
CA ASP A 155 6.61 -0.05 6.63
C ASP A 155 7.01 -0.88 7.86
N ARG A 156 6.07 -1.11 8.78
CA ARG A 156 6.28 -2.09 9.85
C ARG A 156 5.92 -3.48 9.33
N ALA A 157 6.75 -4.47 9.61
CA ALA A 157 6.53 -5.86 9.27
C ALA A 157 6.86 -6.74 10.48
N GLY A 158 5.89 -6.90 11.38
CA GLY A 158 6.07 -7.64 12.62
C GLY A 158 7.08 -6.92 13.51
N ASP A 159 8.20 -7.56 13.82
CA ASP A 159 9.30 -6.95 14.57
C ASP A 159 10.39 -6.30 13.68
N ALA A 160 10.23 -6.26 12.36
CA ALA A 160 11.13 -5.56 11.42
C ALA A 160 10.56 -4.27 10.80
N TRP A 161 11.43 -3.37 10.36
CA TRP A 161 11.08 -2.35 9.36
C TRP A 161 11.31 -2.90 7.96
N ARG A 162 10.41 -2.60 7.03
CA ARG A 162 10.44 -3.07 5.66
C ARG A 162 10.75 -1.90 4.73
N PHE A 163 11.85 -2.02 4.01
CA PHE A 163 12.21 -1.16 2.89
C PHE A 163 11.80 -1.85 1.58
N ARG A 164 11.15 -1.09 0.69
CA ARG A 164 10.77 -1.57 -0.65
C ARG A 164 11.37 -0.67 -1.72
N TYR A 165 11.86 -1.31 -2.77
CA TYR A 165 12.34 -0.67 -3.98
C TYR A 165 11.86 -1.51 -5.16
N LEU A 166 10.93 -1.00 -5.97
CA LEU A 166 10.36 -1.79 -7.06
C LEU A 166 11.41 -1.92 -8.17
N GLY A 167 11.54 -3.11 -8.74
CA GLY A 167 12.60 -3.42 -9.69
C GLY A 167 12.12 -3.41 -11.14
N ASP A 168 13.06 -3.59 -12.06
CA ASP A 168 12.77 -3.65 -13.48
C ASP A 168 12.13 -4.98 -13.89
N ARG A 169 10.97 -4.90 -14.56
CA ARG A 169 10.30 -6.03 -15.21
C ARG A 169 10.63 -6.15 -16.70
N ASN A 170 11.26 -5.13 -17.30
CA ASN A 170 11.55 -5.03 -18.73
C ASN A 170 12.85 -5.77 -19.17
N ARG A 171 13.42 -6.60 -18.28
CA ARG A 171 14.61 -7.44 -18.56
C ARG A 171 15.83 -6.68 -19.10
N GLN A 172 15.96 -5.37 -18.89
CA GLN A 172 17.20 -4.67 -19.24
C GLN A 172 18.28 -5.05 -18.21
N THR A 173 19.28 -5.81 -18.66
CA THR A 173 20.36 -6.42 -17.87
C THR A 173 21.45 -5.45 -17.41
N ALA A 174 21.10 -4.18 -17.22
CA ALA A 174 22.06 -3.16 -16.79
C ALA A 174 22.60 -3.48 -15.39
N PRO A 175 23.93 -3.41 -15.16
CA PRO A 175 24.53 -3.53 -13.83
C PRO A 175 23.84 -2.63 -12.80
N ARG A 176 23.58 -3.19 -11.62
CA ARG A 176 22.95 -2.50 -10.49
C ARG A 176 23.87 -2.50 -9.29
N SER A 177 24.02 -1.33 -8.67
CA SER A 177 24.55 -1.22 -7.33
C SER A 177 23.48 -0.73 -6.38
N PHE A 178 23.47 -1.29 -5.17
CA PHE A 178 22.57 -0.89 -4.11
C PHE A 178 23.38 -0.83 -2.81
N ARG A 179 23.24 0.27 -2.09
CA ARG A 179 23.83 0.47 -0.77
C ARG A 179 22.80 1.12 0.13
N LEU A 180 22.50 0.49 1.25
CA LEU A 180 21.66 1.04 2.30
C LEU A 180 22.48 1.18 3.57
N GLN A 181 22.46 2.37 4.16
CA GLN A 181 23.13 2.68 5.42
C GLN A 181 22.09 3.06 6.47
N VAL A 182 22.23 2.51 7.67
CA VAL A 182 21.36 2.78 8.81
C VAL A 182 22.19 3.34 9.95
N ASP A 183 21.75 4.48 10.49
CA ASP A 183 22.29 5.02 11.73
C ASP A 183 21.73 4.24 12.93
N SER A 184 22.50 4.11 14.01
CA SER A 184 22.09 3.36 15.22
C SER A 184 21.98 1.85 14.99
N ALA A 185 23.04 1.22 14.47
CA ALA A 185 23.12 -0.22 14.19
C ALA A 185 22.68 -1.11 15.37
N SER A 186 22.87 -0.66 16.61
CA SER A 186 22.45 -1.37 17.84
C SER A 186 20.94 -1.54 17.97
N ARG A 187 20.14 -0.73 17.26
CA ARG A 187 18.68 -0.85 17.24
C ARG A 187 18.18 -1.98 16.34
N PHE A 188 19.07 -2.60 15.55
CA PHE A 188 18.67 -3.58 14.55
C PHE A 188 19.33 -4.94 14.76
N GLY A 189 18.52 -6.01 14.68
CA GLY A 189 18.96 -7.37 14.42
C GLY A 189 19.51 -7.51 13.00
N ASP A 190 19.80 -8.73 12.55
CA ASP A 190 20.44 -8.93 11.25
C ASP A 190 19.47 -8.68 10.09
N PRO A 191 19.74 -7.69 9.22
CA PRO A 191 18.95 -7.44 8.04
C PRO A 191 18.95 -8.64 7.11
N TYR A 192 17.81 -8.88 6.46
CA TYR A 192 17.73 -9.87 5.41
C TYR A 192 16.71 -9.45 4.36
N SER A 193 16.88 -9.96 3.14
CA SER A 193 15.96 -9.73 2.04
C SER A 193 15.31 -11.05 1.63
N PRO A 194 13.97 -11.14 1.57
CA PRO A 194 13.29 -12.33 1.05
C PRO A 194 13.37 -12.42 -0.49
N THR A 195 13.72 -11.33 -1.17
CA THR A 195 13.72 -11.28 -2.65
C THR A 195 15.12 -11.31 -3.25
N HIS A 196 16.16 -10.90 -2.53
CA HIS A 196 17.52 -10.80 -3.03
C HIS A 196 18.55 -11.28 -2.01
N GLN A 197 19.72 -11.72 -2.48
CA GLN A 197 20.86 -11.94 -1.59
C GLN A 197 21.50 -10.60 -1.22
N VAL A 198 21.78 -10.41 0.06
CA VAL A 198 22.38 -9.18 0.60
C VAL A 198 23.63 -9.51 1.41
N GLN A 199 24.59 -8.60 1.38
CA GLN A 199 25.74 -8.60 2.28
C GLN A 199 25.52 -7.51 3.32
N VAL A 200 25.74 -7.86 4.60
CA VAL A 200 25.59 -6.95 5.72
C VAL A 200 26.96 -6.71 6.35
N ILE A 201 27.35 -5.44 6.46
CA ILE A 201 28.58 -5.01 7.11
C ILE A 201 28.19 -4.14 8.30
N ARG A 202 28.60 -4.55 9.50
CA ARG A 202 28.47 -3.75 10.72
C ARG A 202 29.82 -3.15 11.08
N ARG A 203 29.87 -1.83 11.25
CA ARG A 203 31.05 -1.10 11.73
C ARG A 203 30.60 -0.02 12.71
N ASP A 204 31.11 -0.08 13.93
CA ASP A 204 30.73 0.81 15.02
C ASP A 204 29.21 0.90 15.24
N ASN A 205 28.62 2.09 15.07
CA ASN A 205 27.18 2.34 15.18
C ASN A 205 26.48 2.46 13.80
N GLN A 206 27.15 2.03 12.73
CA GLN A 206 26.60 2.02 11.37
C GLN A 206 26.40 0.59 10.86
N LEU A 207 25.26 0.40 10.20
CA LEU A 207 24.90 -0.84 9.52
C LEU A 207 24.77 -0.55 8.03
N GLU A 208 25.59 -1.23 7.21
CA GLU A 208 25.56 -1.13 5.76
C GLU A 208 25.06 -2.44 5.15
N VAL A 209 24.13 -2.34 4.21
CA VAL A 209 23.57 -3.45 3.45
C VAL A 209 23.82 -3.20 1.97
N THR A 210 24.40 -4.18 1.28
CA THR A 210 24.64 -4.15 -0.17
C THR A 210 24.03 -5.38 -0.84
N LEU A 211 23.77 -5.31 -2.14
CA LEU A 211 23.38 -6.50 -2.90
C LEU A 211 24.59 -7.44 -3.06
N GLY A 212 24.37 -8.75 -2.97
CA GLY A 212 25.44 -9.74 -3.13
C GLY A 212 25.88 -9.90 -4.58
N ASP A 213 27.19 -9.85 -4.82
CA ASP A 213 27.82 -9.86 -6.16
C ASP A 213 27.70 -11.19 -6.94
N ASN A 214 27.19 -12.26 -6.32
CA ASN A 214 27.27 -13.64 -6.85
C ASN A 214 25.92 -14.25 -7.31
N ALA A 215 24.85 -13.46 -7.41
CA ALA A 215 23.58 -13.96 -7.92
C ALA A 215 23.54 -13.91 -9.47
N PRO A 216 23.03 -14.95 -10.17
CA PRO A 216 22.87 -14.89 -11.61
C PRO A 216 21.95 -13.71 -12.00
N PRO A 217 22.17 -13.02 -13.15
CA PRO A 217 21.44 -11.79 -13.53
C PRO A 217 19.90 -11.92 -13.53
N SER A 218 19.39 -13.15 -13.69
CA SER A 218 17.96 -13.49 -13.63
C SER A 218 17.39 -13.50 -12.21
N ALA A 219 18.21 -13.79 -11.19
CA ALA A 219 17.82 -13.80 -9.77
C ALA A 219 17.87 -12.41 -9.10
N SER A 220 18.37 -11.39 -9.81
CA SER A 220 18.42 -9.98 -9.39
C SER A 220 17.40 -9.10 -10.11
N SER A 221 16.35 -9.71 -10.69
CA SER A 221 15.26 -9.02 -11.39
C SER A 221 14.00 -9.00 -10.53
N GLY A 222 13.20 -7.94 -10.65
CA GLY A 222 12.01 -7.73 -9.83
C GLY A 222 12.25 -6.95 -8.54
N ASP A 223 11.21 -6.86 -7.72
CA ASP A 223 11.14 -5.93 -6.60
C ASP A 223 12.10 -6.33 -5.45
N PHE A 224 12.87 -5.36 -4.98
CA PHE A 224 13.75 -5.51 -3.83
C PHE A 224 13.00 -5.18 -2.55
N GLU A 225 12.96 -6.15 -1.63
CA GLU A 225 12.43 -5.96 -0.28
C GLU A 225 13.54 -6.26 0.73
N LEU A 226 13.76 -5.35 1.68
CA LEU A 226 14.70 -5.56 2.79
C LEU A 226 13.95 -5.45 4.11
N LEU A 227 14.15 -6.42 4.99
CA LEU A 227 13.65 -6.42 6.35
C LEU A 227 14.82 -6.08 7.29
N LEU A 228 14.59 -5.09 8.15
CA LEU A 228 15.49 -4.58 9.17
C LEU A 228 14.87 -4.94 10.54
N PRO A 229 15.13 -6.13 11.11
CA PRO A 229 14.60 -6.53 12.41
C PRO A 229 14.98 -5.52 13.50
N LEU A 230 14.04 -5.11 14.35
CA LEU A 230 14.33 -4.24 15.49
C LEU A 230 14.80 -5.08 16.69
N ALA A 231 15.84 -4.61 17.39
CA ALA A 231 16.23 -5.15 18.67
C ALA A 231 15.09 -4.91 19.68
N ARG A 232 14.50 -5.99 20.21
CA ARG A 232 13.31 -5.94 21.08
C ARG A 232 13.57 -5.08 22.33
N GLY A 233 12.55 -4.32 22.76
CA GLY A 233 12.41 -4.00 24.19
C GLY A 233 12.30 -2.54 24.63
N MET A 234 11.89 -1.57 23.80
CA MET A 234 11.61 -0.24 24.35
C MET A 234 10.24 0.28 23.92
N ILE A 235 9.41 0.61 24.92
CA ILE A 235 8.47 1.73 24.80
C ILE A 235 9.35 2.94 24.48
N GLY A 236 9.26 3.43 23.25
CA GLY A 236 10.18 4.44 22.74
C GLY A 236 9.40 5.62 22.22
N MET A 237 9.53 6.75 22.90
CA MET A 237 9.16 8.04 22.33
C MET A 237 10.44 8.71 21.84
N SER A 238 10.54 8.92 20.53
CA SER A 238 11.66 9.62 19.91
C SER A 238 11.15 10.91 19.27
N LEU A 239 11.80 12.02 19.56
CA LEU A 239 11.48 13.31 18.98
C LEU A 239 12.71 13.83 18.25
N VAL A 240 12.52 14.20 16.98
CA VAL A 240 13.56 14.79 16.15
C VAL A 240 13.09 16.19 15.77
N PRO A 241 13.63 17.24 16.41
CA PRO A 241 13.37 18.61 16.01
C PRO A 241 14.28 19.03 14.85
N HIS A 242 13.82 20.03 14.10
CA HIS A 242 14.56 20.75 13.08
C HIS A 242 14.11 22.21 13.08
N HIS A 243 15.03 23.15 13.32
CA HIS A 243 14.70 24.57 13.44
C HIS A 243 15.42 25.40 12.36
N PRO A 244 14.78 25.73 11.23
CA PRO A 244 15.38 26.61 10.24
C PRO A 244 15.64 28.01 10.81
N VAL A 245 16.74 28.64 10.36
CA VAL A 245 17.10 29.99 10.81
C VAL A 245 16.01 30.99 10.39
N GLY A 246 15.48 31.73 11.36
CA GLY A 246 14.50 32.79 11.12
C GLY A 246 13.06 32.31 10.92
N GLU A 247 12.77 31.03 11.17
CA GLU A 247 11.42 30.46 11.07
C GLU A 247 11.05 29.64 12.31
N ASP A 248 9.76 29.40 12.49
CA ASP A 248 9.27 28.41 13.47
C ASP A 248 9.76 27.00 13.11
N GLY A 249 10.12 26.22 14.12
CA GLY A 249 10.68 24.88 13.95
C GLY A 249 9.67 23.81 13.52
N TYR A 250 10.21 22.67 13.11
CA TYR A 250 9.51 21.45 12.69
C TYR A 250 9.93 20.30 13.60
N PHE A 251 9.04 19.33 13.79
CA PHE A 251 9.40 18.11 14.51
C PHE A 251 8.80 16.87 13.87
N MET A 252 9.49 15.75 14.09
CA MET A 252 8.99 14.40 13.88
C MET A 252 8.99 13.66 15.22
N LEU A 253 7.83 13.18 15.63
CA LEU A 253 7.63 12.35 16.81
C LEU A 253 7.36 10.91 16.35
N LEU A 254 8.18 9.96 16.81
CA LEU A 254 7.90 8.54 16.71
C LEU A 254 7.47 8.04 18.08
N LEU A 255 6.31 7.36 18.12
CA LEU A 255 5.81 6.70 19.30
C LEU A 255 5.59 5.22 19.00
N ALA A 256 6.47 4.39 19.56
CA ALA A 256 6.35 2.94 19.53
C ALA A 256 5.85 2.44 20.90
N PRO A 257 4.61 1.96 21.00
CA PRO A 257 4.19 1.20 22.17
C PRO A 257 5.11 -0.02 22.33
N GLY A 258 5.69 -0.19 23.52
CA GLY A 258 6.39 -1.42 23.87
C GLY A 258 5.43 -2.62 23.86
N PRO A 259 5.96 -3.85 24.02
CA PRO A 259 5.14 -5.05 23.97
C PRO A 259 3.99 -4.97 24.98
N ALA A 260 2.84 -5.51 24.58
CA ALA A 260 1.58 -5.52 25.34
C ALA A 260 1.63 -6.43 26.58
N ALA A 261 2.80 -6.59 27.21
CA ALA A 261 3.11 -7.61 28.20
C ALA A 261 2.26 -7.55 29.49
N ASP A 262 1.39 -6.55 29.66
CA ASP A 262 0.38 -6.51 30.73
C ASP A 262 -0.91 -5.78 30.33
N ALA A 263 -1.21 -5.67 29.03
CA ALA A 263 -2.49 -5.09 28.62
C ALA A 263 -3.61 -6.11 28.85
N ALA A 264 -4.33 -6.01 29.97
CA ALA A 264 -5.62 -6.66 30.15
C ALA A 264 -6.53 -6.23 28.97
N ALA A 265 -6.61 -7.07 27.94
CA ALA A 265 -7.12 -6.64 26.65
C ALA A 265 -8.57 -6.15 26.79
N LEU A 266 -8.75 -4.84 26.57
CA LEU A 266 -10.00 -4.10 26.70
C LEU A 266 -11.15 -4.87 26.04
N ARG A 267 -12.31 -4.97 26.69
CA ARG A 267 -13.49 -5.61 26.07
C ARG A 267 -13.87 -4.83 24.81
N ARG A 268 -14.39 -5.53 23.81
CA ARG A 268 -14.80 -4.94 22.52
C ARG A 268 -16.32 -4.98 22.41
N ASP A 269 -16.87 -3.86 21.97
CA ASP A 269 -18.28 -3.71 21.61
C ASP A 269 -18.34 -3.39 20.11
N VAL A 270 -18.59 -4.43 19.30
CA VAL A 270 -18.48 -4.37 17.83
C VAL A 270 -19.85 -4.32 17.17
N VAL A 271 -20.12 -3.31 16.35
CA VAL A 271 -21.30 -3.27 15.47
C VAL A 271 -20.83 -3.50 14.05
N ALA A 272 -21.19 -4.65 13.46
CA ALA A 272 -20.92 -4.91 12.04
C ALA A 272 -22.15 -4.54 11.22
N VAL A 273 -21.94 -3.65 10.25
CA VAL A 273 -22.96 -3.12 9.35
C VAL A 273 -22.62 -3.57 7.93
N ILE A 274 -23.48 -4.38 7.32
CA ILE A 274 -23.26 -4.99 6.01
C ILE A 274 -24.33 -4.53 5.02
N ASP A 275 -23.88 -4.01 3.88
CA ASP A 275 -24.72 -3.74 2.73
C ASP A 275 -25.15 -5.05 2.06
N VAL A 276 -26.45 -5.18 1.83
CA VAL A 276 -27.08 -6.30 1.12
C VAL A 276 -27.93 -5.80 -0.04
N SER A 277 -27.62 -4.64 -0.60
CA SER A 277 -28.28 -4.08 -1.79
C SER A 277 -28.00 -4.91 -3.05
N GLY A 278 -28.79 -4.69 -4.11
CA GLY A 278 -28.67 -5.47 -5.35
C GLY A 278 -27.28 -5.40 -6.02
N SER A 279 -26.53 -4.30 -5.83
CA SER A 279 -25.16 -4.14 -6.35
C SER A 279 -24.18 -5.13 -5.73
N MET A 280 -24.43 -5.57 -4.50
CA MET A 280 -23.61 -6.55 -3.77
C MET A 280 -23.72 -7.98 -4.32
N SER A 281 -24.58 -8.22 -5.32
CA SER A 281 -24.77 -9.55 -5.89
C SER A 281 -23.49 -10.20 -6.44
N GLY A 282 -23.46 -11.53 -6.47
CA GLY A 282 -22.30 -12.30 -6.89
C GLY A 282 -21.25 -12.42 -5.79
N ASP A 283 -19.97 -12.29 -6.16
CA ASP A 283 -18.86 -12.55 -5.24
C ASP A 283 -18.73 -11.52 -4.11
N LYS A 284 -19.21 -10.26 -4.31
CA LYS A 284 -19.07 -9.18 -3.33
C LYS A 284 -19.78 -9.50 -2.01
N ILE A 285 -21.02 -9.97 -2.06
CA ILE A 285 -21.78 -10.34 -0.85
C ILE A 285 -21.16 -11.55 -0.15
N GLU A 286 -20.67 -12.55 -0.89
CA GLU A 286 -20.04 -13.73 -0.30
C GLU A 286 -18.70 -13.39 0.38
N GLN A 287 -17.93 -12.50 -0.23
CA GLN A 287 -16.72 -11.93 0.36
C GLN A 287 -17.03 -11.12 1.63
N ALA A 288 -18.03 -10.23 1.59
CA ALA A 288 -18.44 -9.45 2.75
C ALA A 288 -18.92 -10.35 3.90
N LYS A 289 -19.76 -11.35 3.62
CA LYS A 289 -20.20 -12.35 4.61
C LYS A 289 -19.03 -13.07 5.25
N SER A 290 -18.08 -13.54 4.44
CA SER A 290 -16.91 -14.28 4.93
C SER A 290 -16.02 -13.41 5.83
N ALA A 291 -15.82 -12.15 5.45
CA ALA A 291 -15.12 -11.17 6.27
C ALA A 291 -15.83 -10.90 7.62
N LEU A 292 -17.16 -10.78 7.64
CA LEU A 292 -17.93 -10.64 8.88
C LEU A 292 -17.81 -11.87 9.79
N ILE A 293 -17.85 -13.07 9.20
CA ILE A 293 -17.70 -14.33 9.95
C ILE A 293 -16.30 -14.39 10.58
N GLN A 294 -15.25 -13.99 9.85
CA GLN A 294 -13.90 -13.91 10.39
C GLN A 294 -13.79 -12.88 11.52
N LEU A 295 -14.39 -11.70 11.36
CA LEU A 295 -14.46 -10.69 12.42
C LEU A 295 -15.11 -11.25 13.68
N LEU A 296 -16.26 -11.93 13.56
CA LEU A 296 -16.91 -12.58 14.70
C LEU A 296 -16.04 -13.67 15.32
N GLY A 297 -15.33 -14.45 14.51
CA GLY A 297 -14.39 -15.46 14.97
C GLY A 297 -13.23 -14.90 15.80
N SER A 298 -12.88 -13.62 15.60
CA SER A 298 -11.83 -12.94 16.38
C SER A 298 -12.29 -12.47 17.77
N LEU A 299 -13.60 -12.45 18.04
CA LEU A 299 -14.18 -11.96 19.30
C LEU A 299 -14.02 -12.99 20.43
N ARG A 300 -13.65 -12.51 21.62
CA ARG A 300 -13.53 -13.32 22.84
C ARG A 300 -14.88 -13.36 23.54
N GLU A 301 -15.09 -14.32 24.43
CA GLU A 301 -16.36 -14.46 25.17
C GLU A 301 -16.74 -13.24 26.02
N ALA A 302 -15.75 -12.45 26.46
CA ALA A 302 -15.98 -11.21 27.20
C ALA A 302 -16.44 -10.02 26.32
N ASP A 303 -16.34 -10.15 25.00
CA ASP A 303 -16.72 -9.14 24.01
C ASP A 303 -18.21 -9.28 23.64
N ARG A 304 -18.78 -8.22 23.05
CA ARG A 304 -20.16 -8.19 22.58
C ARG A 304 -20.25 -7.68 21.15
N PHE A 305 -21.31 -8.06 20.46
CA PHE A 305 -21.52 -7.62 19.09
C PHE A 305 -22.98 -7.30 18.77
N ARG A 306 -23.18 -6.50 17.72
CA ARG A 306 -24.46 -6.27 17.04
C ARG A 306 -24.24 -6.46 15.53
N LEU A 307 -25.23 -7.01 14.84
CA LEU A 307 -25.21 -7.15 13.39
C LEU A 307 -26.39 -6.39 12.76
N VAL A 308 -26.07 -5.57 11.78
CA VAL A 308 -27.02 -4.75 11.03
C VAL A 308 -26.80 -5.04 9.54
N ALA A 309 -27.81 -5.59 8.87
CA ALA A 309 -27.82 -5.70 7.41
C ALA A 309 -28.74 -4.62 6.85
N PHE A 310 -28.35 -3.98 5.76
CA PHE A 310 -29.17 -2.92 5.15
C PHE A 310 -29.24 -3.03 3.63
N SER A 311 -30.41 -2.71 3.10
CA SER A 311 -30.65 -2.42 1.69
C SER A 311 -31.56 -1.20 1.62
N GLY A 312 -32.77 -1.28 1.06
CA GLY A 312 -33.76 -0.21 1.20
C GLY A 312 -34.26 -0.04 2.64
N GLY A 313 -34.27 -1.14 3.40
CA GLY A 313 -34.59 -1.19 4.83
C GLY A 313 -33.41 -1.66 5.69
N VAL A 314 -33.60 -1.69 7.00
CA VAL A 314 -32.59 -2.13 7.97
C VAL A 314 -33.09 -3.36 8.70
N ARG A 315 -32.28 -4.42 8.72
CA ARG A 315 -32.55 -5.68 9.44
C ARG A 315 -31.47 -5.93 10.48
N ARG A 316 -31.91 -6.24 11.70
CA ARG A 316 -31.03 -6.54 12.84
C ARG A 316 -31.04 -8.05 13.12
N TYR A 317 -29.89 -8.59 13.55
CA TYR A 317 -29.82 -9.97 14.04
C TYR A 317 -30.56 -10.11 15.38
N ALA A 318 -30.31 -9.19 16.30
CA ALA A 318 -30.92 -9.11 17.63
C ALA A 318 -31.26 -7.66 17.98
N GLN A 319 -32.13 -7.45 18.96
CA GLN A 319 -32.54 -6.11 19.39
C GLN A 319 -31.40 -5.36 20.11
N ASP A 320 -30.71 -6.05 21.01
CA ASP A 320 -29.64 -5.51 21.85
C ASP A 320 -28.27 -6.16 21.57
N TRP A 321 -27.28 -5.85 22.41
CA TRP A 321 -25.96 -6.48 22.40
C TRP A 321 -26.06 -8.00 22.58
N THR A 322 -25.36 -8.73 21.71
CA THR A 322 -25.19 -10.19 21.83
C THR A 322 -23.81 -10.49 22.41
N ALA A 323 -23.73 -11.36 23.42
CA ALA A 323 -22.45 -11.84 23.92
C ALA A 323 -21.75 -12.74 22.88
N ALA A 324 -20.44 -12.59 22.70
CA ALA A 324 -19.66 -13.41 21.78
C ALA A 324 -19.34 -14.81 22.35
N THR A 325 -20.35 -15.52 22.84
CA THR A 325 -20.24 -16.93 23.24
C THR A 325 -20.12 -17.83 22.00
N ALA A 326 -19.75 -19.10 22.19
CA ALA A 326 -19.69 -20.06 21.09
C ALA A 326 -21.03 -20.20 20.35
N ASP A 327 -22.14 -20.26 21.09
CA ASP A 327 -23.49 -20.35 20.51
C ASP A 327 -23.91 -19.04 19.86
N GLY A 328 -23.67 -17.90 20.53
CA GLY A 328 -23.97 -16.58 19.97
C GLY A 328 -23.26 -16.33 18.63
N ARG A 329 -21.99 -16.73 18.50
CA ARG A 329 -21.25 -16.67 17.23
C ARG A 329 -21.79 -17.64 16.18
N ARG A 330 -22.20 -18.86 16.56
CA ARG A 330 -22.73 -19.87 15.65
C ARG A 330 -24.07 -19.44 15.05
N ASP A 331 -24.96 -18.92 15.86
CA ASP A 331 -26.29 -18.47 15.46
C ASP A 331 -26.19 -17.22 14.57
N ALA A 332 -25.34 -16.27 14.97
CA ALA A 332 -25.01 -15.10 14.17
C ALA A 332 -24.39 -15.46 12.81
N THR A 333 -23.49 -16.43 12.77
CA THR A 333 -22.91 -16.95 11.51
C THR A 333 -23.98 -17.54 10.60
N THR A 334 -24.96 -18.25 11.16
CA THR A 334 -26.09 -18.81 10.40
C THR A 334 -26.96 -17.70 9.80
N TRP A 335 -27.22 -16.63 10.57
CA TRP A 335 -27.95 -15.46 10.08
C TRP A 335 -27.17 -14.70 8.99
N ILE A 336 -25.85 -14.55 9.11
CA ILE A 336 -25.02 -13.92 8.07
C ILE A 336 -25.09 -14.72 6.76
N ARG A 337 -25.01 -16.05 6.84
CA ARG A 337 -25.08 -16.92 5.66
C ARG A 337 -26.42 -16.82 4.93
N SER A 338 -27.50 -16.50 5.64
CA SER A 338 -28.84 -16.38 5.05
C SER A 338 -29.12 -15.02 4.40
N LEU A 339 -28.22 -14.04 4.53
CA LEU A 339 -28.36 -12.74 3.87
C LEU A 339 -28.34 -12.91 2.34
N GLN A 340 -29.17 -12.16 1.63
CA GLN A 340 -29.23 -12.14 0.16
C GLN A 340 -29.16 -10.70 -0.33
N ALA A 341 -28.53 -10.50 -1.48
CA ALA A 341 -28.36 -9.19 -2.10
C ALA A 341 -29.64 -8.79 -2.85
N GLU A 342 -30.36 -7.78 -2.35
CA GLU A 342 -31.60 -7.29 -2.95
C GLU A 342 -31.93 -5.85 -2.52
N GLY A 343 -32.67 -5.12 -3.37
CA GLY A 343 -33.21 -3.79 -3.04
C GLY A 343 -32.23 -2.63 -3.19
N GLY A 344 -32.64 -1.46 -2.69
CA GLY A 344 -31.85 -0.22 -2.69
C GLY A 344 -30.82 -0.14 -1.56
N THR A 345 -30.37 1.07 -1.21
CA THR A 345 -29.23 1.30 -0.31
C THR A 345 -29.53 2.47 0.64
N ASN A 346 -29.87 2.18 1.89
CA ASN A 346 -30.27 3.14 2.93
C ASN A 346 -29.18 3.29 3.99
N ILE A 347 -28.09 3.97 3.60
CA ILE A 347 -26.91 4.16 4.45
C ILE A 347 -27.24 4.94 5.72
N SER A 348 -28.03 6.02 5.62
CA SER A 348 -28.40 6.84 6.79
C SER A 348 -29.16 6.05 7.84
N GLY A 349 -30.11 5.19 7.42
CA GLY A 349 -30.86 4.34 8.34
C GLY A 349 -29.96 3.30 9.01
N ALA A 350 -29.05 2.70 8.25
CA ALA A 350 -28.10 1.70 8.76
C ALA A 350 -27.16 2.30 9.83
N LEU A 351 -26.61 3.49 9.56
CA LEU A 351 -25.74 4.20 10.51
C LEU A 351 -26.50 4.65 11.75
N ALA A 352 -27.73 5.17 11.59
CA ALA A 352 -28.57 5.52 12.74
C ALA A 352 -28.81 4.30 13.64
N GLU A 353 -29.16 3.14 13.05
CA GLU A 353 -29.32 1.89 13.80
C GLU A 353 -28.02 1.44 14.45
N ALA A 354 -26.88 1.56 13.77
CA ALA A 354 -25.58 1.18 14.32
C ALA A 354 -25.25 1.94 15.61
N PHE A 355 -25.61 3.22 15.68
CA PHE A 355 -25.30 4.10 16.81
C PHE A 355 -26.37 4.14 17.91
N THR A 356 -27.48 3.42 17.77
CA THR A 356 -28.55 3.39 18.80
C THR A 356 -28.08 2.91 20.18
N ALA A 357 -27.15 1.96 20.24
CA ALA A 357 -26.65 1.39 21.49
C ALA A 357 -25.20 1.78 21.73
N SER A 358 -24.96 2.68 22.67
CA SER A 358 -23.61 3.12 23.04
C SER A 358 -22.73 1.96 23.54
N PRO A 359 -21.41 1.99 23.28
CA PRO A 359 -20.49 1.02 23.85
C PRO A 359 -20.35 1.24 25.36
N ALA A 360 -20.11 0.19 26.13
CA ALA A 360 -19.89 0.25 27.58
C ALA A 360 -18.63 1.06 27.92
N GLU A 361 -18.63 1.79 29.04
CA GLU A 361 -17.59 2.79 29.37
C GLU A 361 -16.16 2.27 29.25
N GLN A 362 -15.92 1.04 29.70
CA GLN A 362 -14.62 0.36 29.67
C GLN A 362 -14.46 -0.61 28.48
N SER A 363 -15.17 -0.37 27.38
CA SER A 363 -15.08 -1.17 26.16
C SER A 363 -14.65 -0.33 24.98
N LEU A 364 -13.86 -0.94 24.08
CA LEU A 364 -13.54 -0.38 22.78
C LEU A 364 -14.78 -0.49 21.89
N GLY A 365 -15.46 0.62 21.68
CA GLY A 365 -16.57 0.70 20.73
C GLY A 365 -16.06 0.77 19.29
N VAL A 366 -16.46 -0.18 18.45
CA VAL A 366 -16.06 -0.26 17.04
C VAL A 366 -17.29 -0.47 16.17
N VAL A 367 -17.41 0.29 15.09
CA VAL A 367 -18.33 0.07 13.98
C VAL A 367 -17.52 -0.34 12.77
N VAL A 368 -17.87 -1.47 12.16
CA VAL A 368 -17.30 -1.96 10.91
C VAL A 368 -18.38 -1.86 9.85
N PHE A 369 -18.21 -0.97 8.88
CA PHE A 369 -19.20 -0.63 7.86
C PHE A 369 -18.73 -1.13 6.49
N LEU A 370 -19.47 -2.04 5.84
CA LEU A 370 -19.13 -2.61 4.54
C LEU A 370 -20.20 -2.24 3.52
N THR A 371 -19.79 -1.67 2.37
CA THR A 371 -20.70 -1.28 1.28
C THR A 371 -19.99 -1.25 -0.07
N ASP A 372 -20.71 -1.50 -1.15
CA ASP A 372 -20.22 -1.33 -2.53
C ASP A 372 -20.91 -0.19 -3.29
N GLY A 373 -21.84 0.51 -2.64
CA GLY A 373 -22.84 1.32 -3.32
C GLY A 373 -22.97 2.75 -2.81
N GLN A 374 -23.85 3.48 -3.47
CA GLN A 374 -24.23 4.85 -3.10
C GLN A 374 -25.59 4.83 -2.43
N ALA A 375 -25.84 5.78 -1.53
CA ALA A 375 -27.15 5.93 -0.91
C ALA A 375 -28.22 6.19 -1.99
N SER A 376 -29.22 5.32 -2.06
CA SER A 376 -30.31 5.37 -3.05
C SER A 376 -31.69 5.39 -2.41
N THR A 377 -31.79 5.16 -1.10
CA THR A 377 -33.05 5.16 -0.34
C THR A 377 -32.87 5.93 0.96
N GLY A 378 -33.90 6.65 1.39
CA GLY A 378 -33.84 7.50 2.59
C GLY A 378 -33.10 8.80 2.31
N GLU A 379 -32.22 9.20 3.24
CA GLU A 379 -31.30 10.30 2.99
C GLU A 379 -30.22 9.86 2.01
N THR A 380 -30.00 10.64 0.96
CA THR A 380 -29.05 10.33 -0.11
C THR A 380 -27.94 11.36 -0.24
N ASP A 381 -28.07 12.53 0.40
CA ASP A 381 -27.03 13.55 0.42
C ASP A 381 -25.83 13.09 1.29
N PRO A 382 -24.65 12.88 0.72
CA PRO A 382 -23.50 12.35 1.45
C PRO A 382 -23.08 13.18 2.67
N GLU A 383 -23.21 14.51 2.59
CA GLU A 383 -22.78 15.40 3.68
C GLU A 383 -23.75 15.31 4.86
N ARG A 384 -25.06 15.36 4.59
CA ARG A 384 -26.09 15.17 5.63
C ARG A 384 -26.00 13.80 6.30
N ILE A 385 -25.69 12.74 5.54
CA ILE A 385 -25.48 11.40 6.10
C ILE A 385 -24.29 11.43 7.06
N ALA A 386 -23.16 11.99 6.63
CA ALA A 386 -21.95 12.07 7.43
C ALA A 386 -22.14 12.93 8.69
N GLU A 387 -22.78 14.09 8.59
CA GLU A 387 -23.08 14.97 9.72
C GLU A 387 -23.95 14.27 10.76
N ARG A 388 -25.01 13.58 10.33
CA ARG A 388 -25.88 12.80 11.23
C ARG A 388 -25.13 11.65 11.89
N ALA A 389 -24.30 10.95 11.12
CA ALA A 389 -23.46 9.89 11.65
C ALA A 389 -22.48 10.42 12.70
N GLU A 390 -21.84 11.56 12.44
CA GLU A 390 -20.93 12.23 13.38
C GLU A 390 -21.64 12.60 14.69
N GLN A 391 -22.84 13.20 14.61
CA GLN A 391 -23.64 13.56 15.77
C GLN A 391 -24.10 12.35 16.59
N GLY A 392 -24.42 11.23 15.93
CA GLY A 392 -24.89 10.00 16.58
C GLY A 392 -23.79 9.07 17.10
N ARG A 393 -22.59 9.11 16.52
CA ARG A 393 -21.50 8.13 16.75
C ARG A 393 -21.09 7.96 18.21
N GLY A 394 -21.14 9.02 19.01
CA GLY A 394 -20.60 9.01 20.37
C GLY A 394 -19.14 8.53 20.42
N ARG A 395 -18.88 7.43 21.13
CA ARG A 395 -17.53 6.89 21.37
C ARG A 395 -17.10 5.80 20.36
N PHE A 396 -17.92 5.49 19.38
CA PHE A 396 -17.63 4.44 18.41
C PHE A 396 -16.52 4.83 17.45
N ARG A 397 -15.47 4.02 17.32
CA ARG A 397 -14.57 4.15 16.17
C ARG A 397 -15.24 3.60 14.93
N VAL A 398 -15.18 4.30 13.79
CA VAL A 398 -15.82 3.84 12.56
C VAL A 398 -14.76 3.45 11.55
N PHE A 399 -14.80 2.19 11.11
CA PHE A 399 -13.99 1.66 10.03
C PHE A 399 -14.89 1.30 8.86
N SER A 400 -14.56 1.80 7.68
CA SER A 400 -15.37 1.64 6.48
C SER A 400 -14.62 0.80 5.44
N PHE A 401 -15.31 -0.11 4.78
CA PHE A 401 -14.77 -0.93 3.69
C PHE A 401 -15.63 -0.70 2.45
N GLY A 402 -15.05 -0.01 1.47
CA GLY A 402 -15.64 0.20 0.15
C GLY A 402 -15.26 -0.96 -0.77
N ILE A 403 -16.26 -1.67 -1.31
CA ILE A 403 -16.05 -2.88 -2.12
C ILE A 403 -16.30 -2.56 -3.59
N GLY A 404 -15.34 -2.85 -4.47
CA GLY A 404 -15.45 -2.58 -5.90
C GLY A 404 -15.24 -1.10 -6.26
N ASP A 405 -15.60 -0.74 -7.48
CA ASP A 405 -15.30 0.58 -8.05
C ASP A 405 -16.43 1.62 -7.90
N ASP A 406 -17.64 1.19 -7.51
CA ASP A 406 -18.87 2.01 -7.56
C ASP A 406 -19.20 2.73 -6.24
N VAL A 407 -18.30 2.65 -5.26
CA VAL A 407 -18.51 3.17 -3.90
C VAL A 407 -18.48 4.69 -3.88
N ASN A 408 -19.29 5.30 -2.99
CA ASN A 408 -19.17 6.73 -2.72
C ASN A 408 -17.93 7.02 -1.84
N THR A 409 -16.78 7.27 -2.47
CA THR A 409 -15.51 7.49 -1.77
C THR A 409 -15.57 8.69 -0.82
N TYR A 410 -16.24 9.76 -1.23
CA TYR A 410 -16.47 10.97 -0.43
C TYR A 410 -17.18 10.65 0.89
N LEU A 411 -18.32 9.95 0.83
CA LEU A 411 -19.11 9.61 2.00
C LEU A 411 -18.31 8.76 2.98
N LEU A 412 -17.67 7.69 2.50
CA LEU A 412 -16.91 6.79 3.37
C LEU A 412 -15.75 7.52 4.07
N ASP A 413 -15.09 8.45 3.40
CA ASP A 413 -14.02 9.25 3.99
C ASP A 413 -14.54 10.28 5.00
N ARG A 414 -15.69 10.90 4.76
CA ARG A 414 -16.35 11.78 5.74
C ARG A 414 -16.77 11.02 7.00
N LEU A 415 -17.25 9.78 6.85
CA LEU A 415 -17.65 8.93 7.99
C LEU A 415 -16.48 8.59 8.92
N THR A 416 -15.27 8.46 8.39
CA THR A 416 -14.10 8.02 9.18
C THR A 416 -13.24 9.18 9.69
N GLU A 417 -13.26 10.35 9.04
CA GLU A 417 -12.41 11.53 9.33
C GLU A 417 -12.37 11.92 10.81
N ARG A 418 -13.54 12.01 11.45
CA ARG A 418 -13.67 12.39 12.88
C ARG A 418 -13.98 11.20 13.79
N ALA A 419 -13.96 9.99 13.23
CA ALA A 419 -14.35 8.79 13.91
C ALA A 419 -13.17 7.97 14.46
N ARG A 420 -11.92 8.46 14.37
CA ARG A 420 -10.71 7.73 14.83
C ARG A 420 -10.62 6.31 14.23
N GLY A 421 -11.10 6.14 13.01
CA GLY A 421 -10.93 4.92 12.22
C GLY A 421 -10.58 5.26 10.78
N THR A 422 -10.55 4.26 9.91
CA THR A 422 -10.04 4.38 8.54
C THR A 422 -11.01 3.80 7.53
N THR A 423 -10.91 4.25 6.28
CA THR A 423 -11.60 3.63 5.15
C THR A 423 -10.60 2.84 4.32
N GLU A 424 -10.93 1.60 4.00
CA GLU A 424 -10.18 0.75 3.08
C GLU A 424 -11.02 0.48 1.83
N TYR A 425 -10.41 0.59 0.65
CA TYR A 425 -11.08 0.32 -0.62
C TYR A 425 -10.54 -0.99 -1.19
N ILE A 426 -11.44 -1.95 -1.39
CA ILE A 426 -11.14 -3.29 -1.89
C ILE A 426 -11.49 -3.35 -3.37
N ARG A 427 -10.47 -3.38 -4.23
CA ARG A 427 -10.68 -3.46 -5.68
C ARG A 427 -11.15 -4.84 -6.12
N PRO A 428 -11.74 -4.96 -7.34
CA PRO A 428 -12.05 -6.27 -7.91
C PRO A 428 -10.82 -7.19 -7.92
N GLY A 429 -10.93 -8.36 -7.30
CA GLY A 429 -9.85 -9.34 -7.16
C GLY A 429 -8.96 -9.20 -5.92
N GLU A 430 -9.09 -8.11 -5.15
CA GLU A 430 -8.47 -7.99 -3.83
C GLU A 430 -9.28 -8.76 -2.77
N ASN A 431 -8.63 -9.11 -1.65
CA ASN A 431 -9.23 -9.95 -0.62
C ASN A 431 -9.67 -9.10 0.60
N ILE A 432 -10.98 -8.90 0.75
CA ILE A 432 -11.58 -8.19 1.89
C ILE A 432 -11.39 -8.90 3.24
N GLU A 433 -11.28 -10.22 3.25
CA GLU A 433 -11.09 -11.01 4.48
C GLU A 433 -9.73 -10.69 5.11
N ARG A 434 -8.71 -10.42 4.27
CA ARG A 434 -7.40 -9.94 4.72
C ARG A 434 -7.53 -8.58 5.42
N ALA A 435 -8.17 -7.63 4.75
CA ALA A 435 -8.39 -6.27 5.23
C ALA A 435 -9.14 -6.23 6.58
N VAL A 436 -10.27 -6.94 6.65
CA VAL A 436 -11.07 -7.04 7.88
C VAL A 436 -10.35 -7.86 8.95
N GLY A 437 -9.61 -8.91 8.57
CA GLY A 437 -8.80 -9.72 9.47
C GLY A 437 -7.68 -8.92 10.12
N ALA A 438 -7.05 -8.04 9.37
CA ALA A 438 -6.04 -7.14 9.90
C ALA A 438 -6.62 -6.11 10.87
N LEU A 439 -7.78 -5.52 10.53
CA LEU A 439 -8.53 -4.69 11.48
C LEU A 439 -8.85 -5.46 12.76
N ALA A 440 -9.33 -6.70 12.65
CA ALA A 440 -9.67 -7.55 13.77
C ALA A 440 -8.46 -7.82 14.69
N ALA A 441 -7.28 -8.08 14.10
CA ALA A 441 -6.03 -8.24 14.84
C ALA A 441 -5.62 -6.93 15.55
N LYS A 442 -5.76 -5.79 14.86
CA LYS A 442 -5.47 -4.46 15.40
C LYS A 442 -6.33 -4.17 16.63
N ILE A 443 -7.65 -4.22 16.50
CA ILE A 443 -8.57 -3.90 17.60
C ILE A 443 -8.55 -4.91 18.75
N ALA A 444 -7.95 -6.10 18.57
CA ALA A 444 -7.82 -7.10 19.63
C ALA A 444 -6.85 -6.69 20.75
N SER A 445 -5.93 -5.76 20.49
CA SER A 445 -4.91 -5.35 21.47
C SER A 445 -4.64 -3.84 21.41
N PRO A 446 -5.59 -2.99 21.82
CA PRO A 446 -5.33 -1.57 21.97
C PRO A 446 -4.31 -1.35 23.10
N VAL A 447 -3.21 -0.64 22.78
CA VAL A 447 -2.16 -0.30 23.75
C VAL A 447 -2.39 1.08 24.35
N LEU A 448 -2.77 2.05 23.52
CA LEU A 448 -3.04 3.42 23.97
C LEU A 448 -4.15 4.04 23.13
N THR A 449 -5.30 4.32 23.74
CA THR A 449 -6.44 4.96 23.06
C THR A 449 -6.55 6.44 23.43
N ASP A 450 -7.32 7.19 22.65
CA ASP A 450 -7.61 8.62 22.93
C ASP A 450 -6.33 9.45 23.03
N VAL A 451 -5.38 9.17 22.12
CA VAL A 451 -4.06 9.78 22.11
C VAL A 451 -4.17 11.28 21.86
N ALA A 452 -3.40 12.05 22.63
CA ALA A 452 -3.28 13.49 22.53
C ALA A 452 -1.82 13.91 22.72
N LEU A 453 -1.43 15.01 22.08
CA LEU A 453 -0.09 15.59 22.15
C LEU A 453 -0.16 16.98 22.76
N THR A 454 0.71 17.25 23.74
CA THR A 454 0.82 18.54 24.42
C THR A 454 2.28 18.92 24.58
N ALA A 455 2.60 20.23 24.56
CA ALA A 455 3.92 20.71 24.92
C ALA A 455 3.97 21.27 26.35
N GLY A 456 5.18 21.29 26.93
CA GLY A 456 5.48 21.98 28.17
C GLY A 456 5.33 23.51 28.05
N SER A 457 5.41 24.20 29.19
CA SER A 457 5.26 25.66 29.24
C SER A 457 6.27 26.38 28.35
N GLY A 458 5.79 27.31 27.52
CA GLY A 458 6.62 28.15 26.66
C GLY A 458 6.87 27.60 25.25
N VAL A 459 6.28 26.45 24.90
CA VAL A 459 6.28 25.89 23.55
C VAL A 459 4.85 25.67 23.08
N GLU A 460 4.54 26.11 21.88
CA GLU A 460 3.27 25.84 21.19
C GLU A 460 3.52 24.85 20.06
N LEU A 461 2.80 23.72 20.05
CA LEU A 461 2.77 22.79 18.91
C LEU A 461 1.57 23.12 18.04
N TYR A 462 1.78 23.23 16.74
CA TYR A 462 0.73 23.57 15.79
C TYR A 462 0.95 22.88 14.44
N ASP A 463 -0.07 22.92 13.59
CA ASP A 463 -0.10 22.29 12.27
C ASP A 463 0.36 20.81 12.25
N LEU A 464 -0.21 20.02 13.17
CA LEU A 464 0.09 18.60 13.33
C LEU A 464 -0.41 17.76 12.16
N GLN A 465 0.36 16.76 11.77
CA GLN A 465 0.04 15.79 10.74
C GLN A 465 0.25 14.35 11.27
N PRO A 466 -0.81 13.52 11.34
CA PRO A 466 -2.21 13.88 11.04
C PRO A 466 -2.78 14.87 12.06
N GLY A 467 -3.78 15.65 11.65
CA GLY A 467 -4.43 16.63 12.53
C GLY A 467 -5.23 16.02 13.69
N SER A 468 -5.61 14.75 13.57
CA SER A 468 -6.21 13.94 14.65
C SER A 468 -5.37 12.70 14.88
N LEU A 469 -4.95 12.48 16.13
CA LEU A 469 -4.08 11.34 16.46
C LEU A 469 -4.89 10.05 16.59
N PRO A 470 -4.47 8.98 15.90
CA PRO A 470 -5.14 7.68 15.99
C PRO A 470 -4.80 6.97 17.30
N ASP A 471 -5.55 5.91 17.60
CA ASP A 471 -5.23 5.00 18.70
C ASP A 471 -4.09 4.06 18.33
N LEU A 472 -3.23 3.72 19.29
CA LEU A 472 -2.12 2.79 19.12
C LEU A 472 -2.52 1.38 19.53
N PHE A 473 -2.32 0.43 18.62
CA PHE A 473 -2.52 -0.99 18.88
C PHE A 473 -1.19 -1.72 18.98
N ALA A 474 -1.22 -2.96 19.46
CA ALA A 474 -0.02 -3.75 19.64
C ALA A 474 0.68 -3.99 18.29
N GLY A 475 1.95 -3.65 18.21
CA GLY A 475 2.73 -3.74 16.97
C GLY A 475 2.64 -2.51 16.08
N ASP A 476 1.72 -1.58 16.34
CA ASP A 476 1.70 -0.28 15.67
C ASP A 476 2.90 0.58 16.12
N GLU A 477 3.25 1.55 15.30
CA GLU A 477 4.14 2.66 15.66
C GLU A 477 3.61 3.90 14.96
N MET A 478 3.37 4.97 15.71
CA MET A 478 2.83 6.21 15.17
C MET A 478 3.94 7.19 14.86
N VAL A 479 3.82 7.86 13.72
CA VAL A 479 4.67 8.98 13.32
C VAL A 479 3.80 10.23 13.23
N VAL A 480 4.18 11.27 13.93
CA VAL A 480 3.51 12.58 13.92
C VAL A 480 4.52 13.63 13.47
N PHE A 481 4.11 14.47 12.52
CA PHE A 481 4.86 15.66 12.14
C PHE A 481 4.15 16.90 12.65
N GLY A 482 4.87 17.98 12.89
CA GLY A 482 4.25 19.24 13.26
C GLY A 482 5.22 20.40 13.26
N ARG A 483 4.68 21.59 13.50
CA ARG A 483 5.46 22.81 13.74
C ARG A 483 5.46 23.16 15.21
N TYR A 484 6.50 23.84 15.65
CA TYR A 484 6.59 24.38 17.00
C TYR A 484 7.15 25.79 17.00
N ARG A 485 6.70 26.59 17.97
CA ARG A 485 7.26 27.92 18.24
C ARG A 485 7.36 28.17 19.74
N GLY A 486 8.23 29.10 20.09
CA GLY A 486 8.52 29.46 21.48
C GLY A 486 9.93 29.05 21.88
N ALA A 487 10.72 30.05 22.26
CA ALA A 487 12.08 29.91 22.77
C ALA A 487 12.09 30.28 24.26
N GLY A 488 11.50 29.44 25.09
CA GLY A 488 11.68 29.55 26.54
C GLY A 488 13.08 29.06 26.93
N SER A 489 13.75 29.76 27.85
CA SER A 489 15.03 29.37 28.47
C SER A 489 14.92 28.18 29.44
N GLY A 490 13.81 27.44 29.41
CA GLY A 490 13.52 26.29 30.26
C GLY A 490 13.59 24.96 29.50
N GLU A 491 13.44 23.86 30.24
CA GLU A 491 13.36 22.51 29.68
C GLU A 491 12.09 22.35 28.81
N GLN A 492 12.27 22.50 27.50
CA GLN A 492 11.21 22.31 26.51
C GLN A 492 10.92 20.82 26.37
N SER A 493 9.67 20.43 26.58
CA SER A 493 9.25 19.04 26.54
C SER A 493 7.98 18.85 25.73
N VAL A 494 7.85 17.66 25.15
CA VAL A 494 6.66 17.19 24.45
C VAL A 494 6.13 15.98 25.22
N THR A 495 4.84 16.00 25.50
CA THR A 495 4.13 14.96 26.25
C THR A 495 3.03 14.34 25.39
N VAL A 496 3.05 13.03 25.25
CA VAL A 496 1.94 12.24 24.70
C VAL A 496 1.10 11.71 25.85
N ARG A 497 -0.20 11.97 25.80
CA ARG A 497 -1.21 11.43 26.72
C ARG A 497 -2.07 10.42 26.01
N GLY A 498 -2.54 9.40 26.71
CA GLY A 498 -3.56 8.50 26.22
C GLY A 498 -4.11 7.61 27.33
N ARG A 499 -5.00 6.68 26.98
CA ARG A 499 -5.63 5.75 27.92
C ARG A 499 -5.20 4.32 27.65
N ARG A 500 -4.74 3.63 28.71
CA ARG A 500 -4.48 2.18 28.72
C ARG A 500 -5.34 1.55 29.80
N ASN A 501 -6.17 0.57 29.44
CA ASN A 501 -7.07 -0.14 30.38
C ASN A 501 -7.91 0.82 31.24
N GLY A 502 -8.40 1.92 30.65
CA GLY A 502 -9.20 2.94 31.34
C GLY A 502 -8.40 3.96 32.18
N ARG A 503 -7.11 3.73 32.42
CA ARG A 503 -6.21 4.65 33.12
C ARG A 503 -5.49 5.57 32.14
N GLN A 504 -5.24 6.81 32.55
CA GLN A 504 -4.45 7.75 31.76
C GLN A 504 -2.96 7.44 31.94
N GLU A 505 -2.21 7.46 30.83
CA GLU A 505 -0.75 7.35 30.79
C GLU A 505 -0.17 8.56 30.07
N GLU A 506 1.03 8.98 30.50
CA GLU A 506 1.77 10.10 29.92
C GLU A 506 3.20 9.69 29.62
N PHE A 507 3.69 10.09 28.45
CA PHE A 507 5.07 9.89 28.01
C PHE A 507 5.66 11.25 27.69
N THR A 508 6.80 11.60 28.27
CA THR A 508 7.43 12.92 28.07
C THR A 508 8.84 12.77 27.51
N THR A 509 9.21 13.61 26.55
CA THR A 509 10.56 13.69 25.99
C THR A 509 10.96 15.14 25.79
N MET A 510 12.27 15.38 25.71
CA MET A 510 12.84 16.71 25.58
C MET A 510 12.87 17.15 24.11
N LEU A 511 12.41 18.38 23.85
CA LEU A 511 12.59 19.08 22.59
C LEU A 511 13.96 19.77 22.64
N ALA A 512 15.02 19.01 22.37
CA ALA A 512 16.37 19.56 22.36
C ALA A 512 16.59 20.40 21.11
N ASP A 513 16.74 21.72 21.28
CA ASP A 513 17.01 22.63 20.17
C ASP A 513 18.40 22.34 19.60
N ARG A 514 18.45 21.68 18.45
CA ARG A 514 19.68 21.46 17.69
C ARG A 514 19.39 21.84 16.27
N ASP A 515 20.09 22.86 15.79
CA ASP A 515 20.26 23.07 14.37
C ASP A 515 20.91 21.80 13.80
N ASN A 516 20.10 21.02 13.10
CA ASN A 516 20.50 19.76 12.51
C ASN A 516 20.16 19.84 11.04
N ASP A 517 21.13 20.29 10.24
CA ASP A 517 21.06 20.32 8.78
C ASP A 517 20.68 18.95 8.21
N GLN A 518 21.03 17.84 8.88
CA GLN A 518 20.65 16.51 8.42
C GLN A 518 19.16 16.21 8.59
N ALA A 519 18.41 17.00 9.38
CA ALA A 519 16.99 16.84 9.66
C ALA A 519 16.08 17.70 8.75
N ARG A 520 16.64 18.41 7.76
CA ARG A 520 15.88 19.22 6.78
C ARG A 520 14.79 18.45 6.03
N TYR A 521 14.93 17.13 5.91
CA TYR A 521 13.91 16.26 5.31
C TYR A 521 12.57 16.28 6.07
N ILE A 522 12.58 16.65 7.37
CA ILE A 522 11.37 16.75 8.18
C ILE A 522 10.43 17.84 7.63
N GLU A 523 10.97 18.96 7.15
CA GLU A 523 10.19 20.02 6.50
C GLU A 523 9.39 19.46 5.31
N GLN A 524 10.07 18.72 4.44
CA GLN A 524 9.48 18.17 3.22
C GLN A 524 8.46 17.07 3.52
N LEU A 525 8.71 16.22 4.53
CA LEU A 525 7.76 15.20 4.97
C LEU A 525 6.52 15.85 5.58
N TRP A 526 6.68 16.78 6.52
CA TRP A 526 5.58 17.55 7.09
C TRP A 526 4.75 18.23 6.00
N ALA A 527 5.42 18.91 5.06
CA ALA A 527 4.75 19.63 3.99
C ALA A 527 4.01 18.68 3.04
N SER A 528 4.56 17.50 2.74
CA SER A 528 3.86 16.50 1.92
C SER A 528 2.63 15.94 2.61
N ARG A 529 2.69 15.71 3.93
CA ARG A 529 1.54 15.30 4.72
C ARG A 529 0.46 16.38 4.75
N LYS A 530 0.87 17.63 4.99
CA LYS A 530 -0.02 18.79 4.97
C LYS A 530 -0.64 19.01 3.58
N ALA A 531 0.11 18.82 2.50
CA ALA A 531 -0.40 18.88 1.13
C ALA A 531 -1.46 17.80 0.88
N GLY A 532 -1.24 16.58 1.37
CA GLY A 532 -2.23 15.50 1.34
C GLY A 532 -3.50 15.84 2.12
N ALA A 533 -3.35 16.40 3.32
CA ALA A 533 -4.48 16.87 4.13
C ALA A 533 -5.27 18.01 3.44
N LEU A 534 -4.59 18.98 2.83
CA LEU A 534 -5.23 20.07 2.06
C LEU A 534 -5.94 19.55 0.81
N SER A 535 -5.32 18.62 0.07
CA SER A 535 -5.94 17.97 -1.09
C SER A 535 -7.22 17.22 -0.68
N ARG A 536 -7.17 16.50 0.45
CA ARG A 536 -8.32 15.82 1.03
C ARG A 536 -9.39 16.82 1.46
N GLU A 537 -9.02 17.94 2.07
CA GLU A 537 -9.97 18.99 2.44
C GLU A 537 -10.65 19.61 1.21
N ILE A 538 -9.91 19.91 0.15
CA ILE A 538 -10.46 20.40 -1.13
C ILE A 538 -11.47 19.40 -1.70
N ARG A 539 -11.17 18.09 -1.64
CA ARG A 539 -12.10 17.04 -2.08
C ARG A 539 -13.34 16.95 -1.19
N LEU A 540 -13.16 17.04 0.13
CA LEU A 540 -14.23 16.80 1.11
C LEU A 540 -15.10 18.02 1.41
N ARG A 541 -14.64 19.25 1.16
CA ARG A 541 -15.37 20.49 1.46
C ARG A 541 -15.53 21.41 0.26
N GLY A 542 -15.00 20.99 -0.89
CA GLY A 542 -14.92 21.81 -2.08
C GLY A 542 -13.71 22.74 -2.05
N GLN A 543 -13.39 23.25 -3.24
CA GLN A 543 -12.24 24.10 -3.47
C GLN A 543 -12.51 25.54 -3.00
N THR A 544 -11.70 26.04 -2.05
CA THR A 544 -11.68 27.47 -1.70
C THR A 544 -10.39 28.11 -2.21
N ARG A 545 -10.41 29.44 -2.43
CA ARG A 545 -9.19 30.15 -2.84
C ARG A 545 -8.07 30.01 -1.81
N GLU A 546 -8.42 30.03 -0.52
CA GLU A 546 -7.47 29.87 0.59
C GLU A 546 -6.80 28.50 0.60
N THR A 547 -7.58 27.41 0.50
CA THR A 547 -7.03 26.04 0.50
C THR A 547 -6.17 25.77 -0.74
N MET A 548 -6.59 26.30 -1.90
CA MET A 548 -5.81 26.27 -3.14
C MET A 548 -4.49 27.03 -3.02
N ASP A 549 -4.53 28.27 -2.54
CA ASP A 549 -3.34 29.11 -2.43
C ASP A 549 -2.37 28.51 -1.40
N ALA A 550 -2.89 27.96 -0.29
CA ALA A 550 -2.09 27.24 0.70
C ALA A 550 -1.43 25.99 0.11
N LEU A 551 -2.19 25.14 -0.61
CA LEU A 551 -1.65 23.94 -1.24
C LEU A 551 -0.58 24.29 -2.28
N LYS A 552 -0.82 25.30 -3.12
CA LYS A 552 0.15 25.79 -4.11
C LYS A 552 1.40 26.35 -3.46
N GLN A 553 1.27 27.23 -2.48
CA GLN A 553 2.42 27.82 -1.78
C GLN A 553 3.27 26.74 -1.11
N LEU A 554 2.64 25.78 -0.45
CA LEU A 554 3.31 24.65 0.19
C LEU A 554 4.02 23.78 -0.85
N ALA A 555 3.34 23.43 -1.94
CA ALA A 555 3.89 22.57 -2.97
C ALA A 555 5.08 23.22 -3.71
N LEU A 556 5.00 24.52 -4.01
CA LEU A 556 6.09 25.28 -4.61
C LEU A 556 7.28 25.42 -3.67
N ARG A 557 7.03 25.78 -2.40
CA ARG A 557 8.08 25.99 -1.40
C ARG A 557 8.91 24.73 -1.13
N TYR A 558 8.26 23.57 -1.07
CA TYR A 558 8.90 22.29 -0.70
C TYR A 558 9.13 21.33 -1.86
N GLY A 559 8.85 21.77 -3.09
CA GLY A 559 9.04 20.97 -4.30
C GLY A 559 8.14 19.75 -4.39
N ILE A 560 6.94 19.80 -3.80
CA ILE A 560 6.00 18.68 -3.76
C ILE A 560 5.26 18.62 -5.09
N LEU A 561 5.27 17.45 -5.72
CA LEU A 561 4.47 17.18 -6.90
C LEU A 561 3.01 16.96 -6.49
N THR A 562 2.12 17.83 -6.96
CA THR A 562 0.67 17.77 -6.74
C THR A 562 -0.04 17.82 -8.09
N GLU A 563 -1.38 17.78 -8.10
CA GLU A 563 -2.14 18.04 -9.32
C GLU A 563 -2.04 19.50 -9.82
N TYR A 564 -1.49 20.41 -8.99
CA TYR A 564 -1.35 21.84 -9.28
C TYR A 564 0.10 22.29 -9.54
N THR A 565 1.09 21.43 -9.30
CA THR A 565 2.52 21.76 -9.41
C THR A 565 3.27 20.73 -10.25
N SER A 566 4.18 21.22 -11.09
CA SER A 566 5.10 20.41 -11.89
C SER A 566 6.54 20.78 -11.56
N TYR A 567 7.50 19.93 -11.90
CA TYR A 567 8.93 20.20 -11.67
C TYR A 567 9.61 20.39 -13.04
N LEU A 568 10.22 21.55 -13.27
CA LEU A 568 10.79 21.93 -14.57
C LEU A 568 12.30 22.06 -14.47
N VAL A 569 13.04 21.31 -15.27
CA VAL A 569 14.49 21.38 -15.41
C VAL A 569 14.85 22.32 -16.56
N GLN A 570 15.71 23.30 -16.31
CA GLN A 570 16.11 24.32 -17.28
C GLN A 570 17.63 24.50 -17.35
N GLU A 571 18.10 25.00 -18.50
CA GLU A 571 19.46 25.53 -18.66
C GLU A 571 19.61 26.89 -17.93
N PRO A 572 20.76 27.19 -17.28
CA PRO A 572 20.97 28.43 -16.52
C PRO A 572 20.75 29.73 -17.31
N THR A 573 21.04 29.72 -18.61
CA THR A 573 20.87 30.89 -19.50
C THR A 573 19.41 31.17 -19.86
N ILE A 574 18.50 30.20 -19.70
CA ILE A 574 17.06 30.34 -19.96
C ILE A 574 16.33 30.80 -18.71
N ALA A 575 16.69 30.29 -17.52
CA ALA A 575 16.10 30.68 -16.24
C ALA A 575 16.07 32.21 -16.05
N LEU A 576 17.16 32.89 -16.46
CA LEU A 576 17.30 34.35 -16.44
C LEU A 576 16.37 35.09 -17.42
N ARG A 577 15.97 34.48 -18.54
CA ARG A 577 15.04 35.07 -19.52
C ARG A 577 13.57 34.80 -19.18
N SER A 578 13.25 33.60 -18.70
CA SER A 578 11.88 33.23 -18.30
C SER A 578 11.38 34.00 -17.07
N GLN A 579 12.27 34.45 -16.19
CA GLN A 579 11.90 35.33 -15.06
C GLN A 579 11.50 36.75 -15.50
N ALA A 580 11.92 37.20 -16.70
CA ALA A 580 11.58 38.53 -17.23
C ALA A 580 10.22 38.58 -17.95
N GLU A 581 9.69 37.43 -18.40
CA GLU A 581 8.48 37.35 -19.24
C GLU A 581 7.22 36.85 -18.47
N GLY A 582 7.35 36.47 -17.20
CA GLY A 582 6.29 35.86 -16.40
C GLY A 582 5.25 36.82 -15.81
N ARG A 583 4.42 37.46 -16.64
CA ARG A 583 3.12 38.02 -16.20
C ARG A 583 2.03 37.75 -17.24
N LEU A 584 0.93 37.19 -16.74
CA LEU A 584 -0.39 36.95 -17.37
C LEU A 584 -0.53 35.61 -18.13
N MET A 585 -1.15 34.62 -17.47
CA MET A 585 -2.38 33.93 -17.94
C MET A 585 -2.94 33.07 -16.79
N GLN A 586 -4.18 33.32 -16.38
CA GLN A 586 -4.95 32.41 -15.52
C GLN A 586 -5.91 31.60 -16.40
N ALA A 587 -5.71 30.29 -16.47
CA ALA A 587 -6.71 29.36 -16.95
C ALA A 587 -7.39 28.68 -15.74
N PRO A 588 -8.68 28.31 -15.83
CA PRO A 588 -9.42 27.77 -14.70
C PRO A 588 -8.89 26.39 -14.27
N ALA A 589 -8.94 26.15 -12.97
CA ALA A 589 -8.64 24.86 -12.35
C ALA A 589 -9.57 23.74 -12.90
N PRO A 590 -9.14 22.47 -12.90
CA PRO A 590 -10.01 21.36 -13.31
C PRO A 590 -11.28 21.29 -12.45
N ALA A 591 -12.41 20.94 -13.09
CA ALA A 591 -13.71 20.84 -12.46
C ALA A 591 -13.77 19.72 -11.39
N PRO A 592 -14.71 19.78 -10.42
CA PRO A 592 -14.90 18.72 -9.43
C PRO A 592 -15.14 17.37 -10.13
N ALA A 593 -14.30 16.38 -9.83
CA ALA A 593 -14.38 15.04 -10.43
C ALA A 593 -15.49 14.20 -9.78
N GLU A 594 -16.00 13.22 -10.54
CA GLU A 594 -16.99 12.22 -10.12
C GLU A 594 -16.59 11.55 -8.78
N GLN A 595 -17.54 11.44 -7.85
CA GLN A 595 -17.32 10.93 -6.48
C GLN A 595 -17.21 9.38 -6.38
N ALA A 596 -17.41 8.68 -7.49
CA ALA A 596 -17.37 7.22 -7.65
C ALA A 596 -16.54 6.82 -8.88
N GLY A 597 -16.14 5.56 -8.98
CA GLY A 597 -15.31 5.03 -10.06
C GLY A 597 -13.84 4.82 -9.69
N SER A 598 -13.12 4.06 -10.53
CA SER A 598 -11.74 3.63 -10.27
C SER A 598 -10.73 4.78 -10.11
N ASN A 599 -10.94 5.90 -10.80
CA ASN A 599 -10.12 7.11 -10.68
C ASN A 599 -10.32 7.79 -9.32
N SER A 600 -11.56 7.86 -8.82
CA SER A 600 -11.85 8.49 -7.53
C SER A 600 -11.33 7.63 -6.38
N ILE A 601 -11.41 6.31 -6.48
CA ILE A 601 -10.80 5.37 -5.50
C ILE A 601 -9.28 5.52 -5.48
N SER A 602 -8.64 5.56 -6.66
CA SER A 602 -7.18 5.71 -6.75
C SER A 602 -6.70 7.05 -6.18
N ARG A 603 -7.48 8.11 -6.39
CA ARG A 603 -7.24 9.43 -5.78
C ARG A 603 -7.47 9.41 -4.28
N ALA A 604 -8.56 8.80 -3.82
CA ALA A 604 -8.92 8.69 -2.40
C ALA A 604 -7.88 7.92 -1.59
N ALA A 605 -7.49 6.74 -2.07
CA ALA A 605 -6.45 5.92 -1.45
C ALA A 605 -5.12 6.69 -1.34
N ARG A 606 -4.74 7.46 -2.37
CA ARG A 606 -3.50 8.22 -2.39
C ARG A 606 -3.50 9.43 -1.46
N GLU A 607 -4.53 10.25 -1.50
CA GLU A 607 -4.61 11.42 -0.60
C GLU A 607 -4.64 10.95 0.85
N ARG A 608 -5.30 9.81 1.14
CA ARG A 608 -5.24 9.17 2.46
C ARG A 608 -3.83 8.72 2.81
N SER A 609 -3.15 8.00 1.92
CA SER A 609 -1.78 7.54 2.15
C SER A 609 -0.81 8.72 2.35
N MET A 610 -1.12 9.89 1.80
CA MET A 610 -0.37 11.12 2.09
C MET A 610 -0.83 11.81 3.38
N ALA A 611 -2.08 11.73 3.81
CA ALA A 611 -2.61 12.51 4.94
C ALA A 611 -2.57 11.78 6.30
N ASP A 612 -2.73 10.46 6.32
CA ASP A 612 -2.93 9.70 7.56
C ASP A 612 -1.59 9.37 8.26
N ALA A 613 -1.66 9.12 9.58
CA ALA A 613 -0.53 8.55 10.32
C ALA A 613 -0.25 7.13 9.83
N VAL A 614 1.02 6.80 9.61
CA VAL A 614 1.47 5.48 9.19
C VAL A 614 1.16 4.45 10.28
N GLN A 615 -0.02 3.83 10.25
CA GLN A 615 -0.38 2.66 11.05
C GLN A 615 -0.49 1.47 10.13
N LEU A 616 0.60 0.70 10.03
CA LEU A 616 0.70 -0.42 9.08
C LEU A 616 0.81 -1.75 9.82
N GLU A 617 0.09 -2.73 9.27
CA GLU A 617 -0.12 -4.06 9.83
C GLU A 617 1.17 -4.82 10.17
N ALA A 618 1.12 -5.52 11.30
CA ALA A 618 2.07 -6.57 11.60
C ALA A 618 1.88 -7.77 10.65
N VAL A 619 2.56 -7.76 9.50
CA VAL A 619 2.89 -9.03 8.84
C VAL A 619 3.92 -9.72 9.74
N VAL A 620 3.53 -10.83 10.38
CA VAL A 620 4.42 -11.63 11.21
C VAL A 620 5.60 -12.10 10.37
N VAL A 621 6.70 -11.36 10.47
CA VAL A 621 8.03 -11.77 10.02
C VAL A 621 8.52 -12.78 11.04
N THR A 622 8.22 -14.06 10.83
CA THR A 622 9.05 -15.12 11.41
C THR A 622 10.26 -15.27 10.51
N ALA A 623 11.44 -15.19 11.12
CA ALA A 623 12.71 -15.41 10.46
C ALA A 623 12.63 -16.64 9.54
N ALA A 624 13.21 -16.50 8.35
CA ALA A 624 13.41 -17.60 7.42
C ALA A 624 14.20 -18.71 8.12
N GLY A 625 13.46 -19.69 8.65
CA GLY A 625 14.00 -20.75 9.50
C GLY A 625 12.93 -21.53 10.27
N GLU A 626 11.78 -20.91 10.59
CA GLU A 626 10.76 -21.56 11.43
C GLU A 626 9.34 -21.56 10.83
N LYS A 627 9.22 -21.68 9.50
CA LYS A 627 7.95 -22.09 8.86
C LYS A 627 7.42 -23.44 9.36
N SER A 628 8.19 -24.19 10.15
CA SER A 628 7.84 -25.52 10.64
C SER A 628 7.11 -25.56 11.99
N GLN A 629 7.23 -24.56 12.88
CA GLN A 629 6.72 -24.68 14.26
C GLN A 629 5.40 -23.94 14.51
N LEU A 630 5.14 -22.79 13.88
CA LEU A 630 3.84 -22.12 14.01
C LEU A 630 2.71 -22.92 13.34
N ASP A 631 3.03 -23.54 12.21
CA ASP A 631 2.18 -24.53 11.56
C ASP A 631 1.99 -25.77 12.44
N ALA A 632 2.98 -26.23 13.21
CA ALA A 632 2.81 -27.34 14.14
C ALA A 632 1.90 -26.99 15.34
N VAL A 633 1.97 -25.76 15.86
CA VAL A 633 1.14 -25.29 16.98
C VAL A 633 -0.31 -25.04 16.54
N LEU A 634 -0.54 -24.57 15.30
CA LEU A 634 -1.89 -24.42 14.72
C LEU A 634 -2.49 -25.76 14.23
N ARG A 635 -1.68 -26.66 13.66
CA ARG A 635 -2.09 -28.02 13.23
C ARG A 635 -2.45 -28.93 14.39
N ALA A 636 -1.86 -28.73 15.57
CA ALA A 636 -2.19 -29.50 16.77
C ALA A 636 -3.58 -29.17 17.36
N ARG A 637 -4.22 -28.06 16.95
CA ARG A 637 -5.50 -27.61 17.51
C ARG A 637 -6.70 -27.67 16.55
N SER A 638 -6.46 -27.71 15.24
CA SER A 638 -7.52 -27.70 14.24
C SER A 638 -7.21 -28.76 13.20
N GLY A 639 -7.87 -29.92 13.27
CA GLY A 639 -7.71 -31.04 12.32
C GLY A 639 -8.22 -30.74 10.91
N ILE A 640 -7.91 -29.57 10.35
CA ILE A 640 -8.34 -29.11 9.04
C ILE A 640 -7.15 -29.21 8.09
N ASN A 641 -7.26 -30.08 7.10
CA ASN A 641 -6.26 -30.26 6.06
C ASN A 641 -6.20 -29.00 5.15
N PRO A 642 -5.00 -28.42 4.87
CA PRO A 642 -4.88 -27.23 4.02
C PRO A 642 -5.47 -27.44 2.61
N THR A 643 -6.06 -26.40 2.03
CA THR A 643 -6.63 -26.44 0.67
C THR A 643 -6.04 -25.37 -0.27
N GLN A 644 -5.87 -25.68 -1.55
CA GLN A 644 -5.37 -24.76 -2.59
C GLN A 644 -6.12 -24.94 -3.90
N ARG A 645 -6.37 -23.85 -4.64
CA ARG A 645 -7.03 -23.89 -5.97
C ARG A 645 -6.04 -23.54 -7.07
N ILE A 646 -5.79 -24.46 -7.99
CA ILE A 646 -4.80 -24.33 -9.09
C ILE A 646 -5.38 -24.92 -10.37
N GLY A 647 -5.22 -24.23 -11.51
CA GLY A 647 -5.76 -24.69 -12.80
C GLY A 647 -7.25 -25.00 -12.78
N GLY A 648 -8.04 -24.28 -11.98
CA GLY A 648 -9.48 -24.52 -11.80
C GLY A 648 -9.86 -25.68 -10.86
N ARG A 649 -8.89 -26.47 -10.38
CA ARG A 649 -9.08 -27.64 -9.49
C ARG A 649 -8.82 -27.28 -8.03
N LEU A 650 -9.49 -27.97 -7.11
CA LEU A 650 -9.29 -27.80 -5.65
C LEU A 650 -8.46 -28.97 -5.12
N PHE A 651 -7.34 -28.67 -4.48
CA PHE A 651 -6.45 -29.63 -3.84
C PHE A 651 -6.57 -29.51 -2.33
N ILE A 652 -6.52 -30.65 -1.64
CA ILE A 652 -6.48 -30.76 -0.19
C ILE A 652 -5.22 -31.54 0.22
N MET A 653 -4.47 -31.03 1.18
CA MET A 653 -3.28 -31.70 1.69
C MET A 653 -3.67 -32.97 2.45
N ARG A 654 -3.26 -34.14 1.97
CA ARG A 654 -3.43 -35.44 2.64
C ARG A 654 -2.08 -36.14 2.67
N ASP A 655 -1.61 -36.52 3.84
CA ASP A 655 -0.35 -37.28 4.01
C ASP A 655 0.82 -36.70 3.21
N SER A 656 1.06 -35.39 3.38
CA SER A 656 2.10 -34.63 2.66
C SER A 656 1.98 -34.67 1.14
N THR A 657 0.77 -34.88 0.60
CA THR A 657 0.47 -34.85 -0.83
C THR A 657 -0.74 -33.94 -1.07
N TRP A 658 -0.59 -32.92 -1.91
CA TRP A 658 -1.71 -32.13 -2.40
C TRP A 658 -2.60 -33.01 -3.27
N THR A 659 -3.75 -33.41 -2.76
CA THR A 659 -4.65 -34.35 -3.41
C THR A 659 -5.81 -33.61 -4.02
N ASP A 660 -5.98 -33.73 -5.34
CA ASP A 660 -7.15 -33.23 -6.06
C ASP A 660 -8.42 -33.78 -5.40
N LEU A 661 -9.36 -32.91 -5.05
CA LEU A 661 -10.60 -33.31 -4.36
C LEU A 661 -11.44 -34.28 -5.19
N SER A 662 -11.26 -34.29 -6.52
CA SER A 662 -11.89 -35.24 -7.44
C SER A 662 -11.26 -36.64 -7.41
N HIS A 663 -10.17 -36.86 -6.66
CA HIS A 663 -9.59 -38.18 -6.49
C HIS A 663 -10.48 -39.08 -5.62
N GLY A 664 -10.83 -40.26 -6.14
CA GLY A 664 -11.48 -41.34 -5.40
C GLY A 664 -10.61 -42.60 -5.35
N ASP A 665 -10.82 -43.42 -4.32
CA ASP A 665 -10.00 -44.61 -4.00
C ASP A 665 -9.98 -45.68 -5.11
N SER A 666 -10.92 -45.63 -6.05
CA SER A 666 -11.02 -46.56 -7.19
C SER A 666 -10.09 -46.20 -8.36
N LEU A 667 -9.47 -45.02 -8.37
CA LEU A 667 -8.59 -44.60 -9.46
C LEU A 667 -7.18 -45.16 -9.28
N ARG A 668 -6.67 -45.80 -10.33
CA ARG A 668 -5.26 -46.25 -10.36
C ARG A 668 -4.33 -45.04 -10.30
N VAL A 669 -3.39 -45.03 -9.35
CA VAL A 669 -2.38 -43.98 -9.20
C VAL A 669 -1.09 -44.36 -9.93
N VAL A 670 -0.58 -43.47 -10.79
CA VAL A 670 0.74 -43.61 -11.41
C VAL A 670 1.66 -42.53 -10.86
N ALA A 671 2.76 -42.95 -10.22
CA ALA A 671 3.73 -42.04 -9.61
C ALA A 671 4.86 -41.67 -10.58
N VAL A 672 5.21 -40.39 -10.65
CA VAL A 672 6.25 -39.82 -11.52
C VAL A 672 7.18 -38.94 -10.70
N MET A 673 8.49 -39.13 -10.87
CA MET A 673 9.50 -38.40 -10.09
C MET A 673 9.74 -37.01 -10.68
N PRO A 674 9.63 -35.91 -9.88
CA PRO A 674 9.88 -34.55 -10.35
C PRO A 674 11.26 -34.39 -11.01
N TYR A 675 11.33 -33.53 -12.04
CA TYR A 675 12.56 -33.20 -12.77
C TYR A 675 13.28 -34.38 -13.47
N SER A 676 12.62 -35.52 -13.62
CA SER A 676 13.11 -36.65 -14.42
C SER A 676 12.70 -36.57 -15.90
N ASP A 677 13.31 -37.38 -16.76
CA ASP A 677 12.91 -37.48 -18.17
C ASP A 677 11.44 -37.87 -18.32
N ALA A 678 10.94 -38.78 -17.47
CA ALA A 678 9.53 -39.15 -17.42
C ALA A 678 8.62 -37.97 -17.03
N TYR A 679 9.07 -37.10 -16.14
CA TYR A 679 8.33 -35.91 -15.70
C TYR A 679 8.20 -34.89 -16.83
N PHE A 680 9.29 -34.55 -17.52
CA PHE A 680 9.22 -33.60 -18.62
C PHE A 680 8.41 -34.15 -19.80
N ALA A 681 8.56 -35.44 -20.13
CA ALA A 681 7.74 -36.08 -21.16
C ALA A 681 6.24 -36.10 -20.79
N LEU A 682 5.92 -36.32 -19.50
CA LEU A 682 4.55 -36.27 -19.00
C LEU A 682 3.94 -34.86 -19.15
N LEU A 683 4.65 -33.82 -18.72
CA LEU A 683 4.15 -32.43 -18.80
C LEU A 683 4.02 -31.93 -20.23
N GLN A 684 4.85 -32.40 -21.16
CA GLN A 684 4.67 -32.13 -22.58
C GLN A 684 3.41 -32.80 -23.14
N ALA A 685 3.09 -34.02 -22.70
CA ALA A 685 1.91 -34.76 -23.15
C ALA A 685 0.60 -34.28 -22.47
N LEU A 686 0.68 -33.78 -21.24
CA LEU A 686 -0.42 -33.22 -20.45
C LEU A 686 -0.06 -31.82 -19.91
N PRO A 687 -0.11 -30.76 -20.76
CA PRO A 687 0.25 -29.40 -20.35
C PRO A 687 -0.58 -28.85 -19.19
N ASP A 688 -1.83 -29.33 -19.04
CA ASP A 688 -2.75 -28.94 -17.96
C ASP A 688 -2.22 -29.32 -16.56
N LEU A 689 -1.21 -30.19 -16.47
CA LEU A 689 -0.57 -30.58 -15.21
C LEU A 689 0.55 -29.63 -14.79
N VAL A 690 1.00 -28.70 -15.64
CA VAL A 690 2.17 -27.84 -15.38
C VAL A 690 1.98 -26.99 -14.12
N GLU A 691 0.81 -26.35 -13.96
CA GLU A 691 0.54 -25.53 -12.78
C GLU A 691 0.42 -26.38 -11.51
N ALA A 692 -0.26 -27.53 -11.59
CA ALA A 692 -0.40 -28.44 -10.45
C ALA A 692 0.94 -29.08 -10.05
N ALA A 693 1.85 -29.31 -11.01
CA ALA A 693 3.16 -29.89 -10.78
C ALA A 693 4.12 -28.98 -10.00
N ALA A 694 3.81 -27.69 -9.85
CA ALA A 694 4.54 -26.75 -8.99
C ALA A 694 4.20 -26.92 -7.50
N LEU A 695 3.22 -27.75 -7.14
CA LEU A 695 2.83 -28.03 -5.76
C LEU A 695 3.83 -28.95 -5.06
N GLU A 696 4.45 -28.42 -4.01
CA GLU A 696 5.34 -29.15 -3.13
C GLU A 696 4.62 -29.59 -1.84
N PRO A 697 5.04 -30.71 -1.20
CA PRO A 697 6.17 -31.56 -1.57
C PRO A 697 5.82 -32.67 -2.58
N ALA A 698 4.53 -32.92 -2.80
CA ALA A 698 4.01 -33.80 -3.84
C ALA A 698 2.58 -33.41 -4.21
N VAL A 699 2.13 -33.77 -5.40
CA VAL A 699 0.76 -33.55 -5.87
C VAL A 699 0.17 -34.83 -6.45
N LEU A 700 -1.11 -35.07 -6.22
CA LEU A 700 -1.89 -36.13 -6.82
C LEU A 700 -3.07 -35.50 -7.58
N VAL A 701 -3.06 -35.62 -8.90
CA VAL A 701 -4.04 -35.02 -9.79
C VAL A 701 -4.98 -36.11 -10.33
N ALA A 702 -6.29 -35.88 -10.25
CA ALA A 702 -7.28 -36.86 -10.69
C ALA A 702 -7.60 -36.72 -12.20
N GLY A 703 -7.54 -37.83 -12.93
CA GLY A 703 -8.06 -37.95 -14.29
C GLY A 703 -9.36 -38.77 -14.32
N ARG A 704 -9.84 -39.15 -15.51
CA ARG A 704 -11.08 -39.92 -15.66
C ARG A 704 -10.96 -41.38 -15.20
N HIS A 705 -9.88 -42.07 -15.58
CA HIS A 705 -9.66 -43.49 -15.24
C HIS A 705 -8.34 -43.75 -14.49
N ALA A 706 -7.45 -42.76 -14.42
CA ALA A 706 -6.21 -42.82 -13.66
C ALA A 706 -5.92 -41.49 -12.96
N SER A 707 -5.24 -41.54 -11.82
CA SER A 707 -4.66 -40.38 -11.13
C SER A 707 -3.14 -40.37 -11.28
N ILE A 708 -2.54 -39.19 -11.32
CA ILE A 708 -1.10 -39.03 -11.47
C ILE A 708 -0.55 -38.39 -10.21
N LYS A 709 0.39 -39.07 -9.56
CA LYS A 709 1.12 -38.55 -8.40
C LYS A 709 2.51 -38.06 -8.83
N ILE A 710 2.77 -36.77 -8.73
CA ILE A 710 4.10 -36.19 -8.93
C ILE A 710 4.74 -36.04 -7.55
N GLY A 711 5.78 -36.83 -7.27
CA GLY A 711 6.42 -36.88 -5.96
C GLY A 711 7.63 -37.81 -5.94
N THR A 712 8.40 -37.77 -4.84
CA THR A 712 9.60 -38.60 -4.68
C THR A 712 9.28 -40.10 -4.77
N GLY A 713 10.15 -40.87 -5.42
CA GLY A 713 9.99 -42.32 -5.60
C GLY A 713 9.13 -42.76 -6.81
N GLY A 714 8.75 -41.83 -7.70
CA GLY A 714 8.05 -42.14 -8.94
C GLY A 714 8.95 -42.62 -10.09
N LYS A 715 8.35 -42.90 -11.25
CA LYS A 715 9.07 -43.25 -12.48
C LYS A 715 10.00 -42.12 -12.93
N THR A 716 11.21 -42.48 -13.38
CA THR A 716 12.19 -41.55 -13.98
C THR A 716 12.27 -41.66 -15.50
N THR A 717 11.82 -42.78 -16.09
CA THR A 717 11.70 -43.01 -17.55
C THR A 717 10.41 -43.78 -17.89
N TRP A 718 9.93 -43.67 -19.13
CA TRP A 718 8.74 -44.39 -19.64
C TRP A 718 9.13 -45.60 -20.50
N LYS A 719 8.43 -46.73 -20.37
CA LYS A 719 8.54 -47.82 -21.35
C LYS A 719 7.81 -47.45 -22.66
N PRO A 720 8.19 -48.02 -23.81
CA PRO A 720 7.49 -47.78 -25.07
C PRO A 720 5.97 -48.06 -24.95
N GLY A 721 5.14 -47.10 -25.36
CA GLY A 721 3.68 -47.23 -25.30
C GLY A 721 3.03 -46.96 -23.93
N GLU A 722 3.82 -46.71 -22.88
CA GLU A 722 3.32 -46.55 -21.50
C GLU A 722 2.74 -45.16 -21.26
N LEU A 723 3.42 -44.10 -21.74
CA LEU A 723 2.96 -42.72 -21.60
C LEU A 723 1.69 -42.48 -22.41
N GLU A 724 1.60 -42.97 -23.65
CA GLU A 724 0.40 -42.78 -24.48
C GLU A 724 -0.83 -43.46 -23.86
N ARG A 725 -0.64 -44.60 -23.19
CA ARG A 725 -1.70 -45.30 -22.47
C ARG A 725 -2.15 -44.52 -21.24
N LEU A 726 -1.19 -44.00 -20.45
CA LEU A 726 -1.51 -43.17 -19.28
C LEU A 726 -2.26 -41.90 -19.66
N VAL A 727 -1.86 -41.22 -20.73
CA VAL A 727 -2.52 -40.00 -21.22
C VAL A 727 -3.97 -40.28 -21.62
N ARG A 728 -4.22 -41.43 -22.28
CA ARG A 728 -5.57 -41.89 -22.62
C ARG A 728 -6.41 -42.14 -21.36
N ASP A 729 -5.90 -42.92 -20.43
CA ASP A 729 -6.60 -43.25 -19.18
C ASP A 729 -6.86 -41.99 -18.31
N PHE A 730 -5.96 -41.01 -18.35
CA PHE A 730 -6.11 -39.75 -17.62
C PHE A 730 -7.17 -38.84 -18.23
N ARG A 731 -7.22 -38.69 -19.56
CA ARG A 731 -8.19 -37.82 -20.25
C ARG A 731 -9.58 -38.45 -20.43
N GLY A 732 -9.67 -39.78 -20.47
CA GLY A 732 -10.88 -40.51 -20.84
C GLY A 732 -10.80 -41.08 -22.24
#